data_AF-A0A2E9R6R7-F1
#
_entry.id   AF-A0A2E9R6R7-F1
#
_cell.length_a   1.000
_cell.length_b   1.000
_cell.length_c   1.000
_cell.angle_alpha   90.00
_cell.angle_beta   90.00
_cell.angle_gamma   90.00
#
_symmetry.space_group_name_H-M   'P 1'
#
loop_
_entity.id
_entity.type
_entity.pdbx_description
1 polymer ?
#
loop_
_entity_poly.entity_id
_entity_poly.type
_entity_poly.pdbx_seq_one_letter_code
_entity_poly.pdbx_strand_id
1 'polypeptide(L)'
;MKTVQTKAVCRLCGKETTKGGMSRHLQKCILAHAPTTSKQETLYLLRVEGKEDPQYWMHLEIPASMTFGALDAFLRELWLECCGHMSSFDFGTKHAPPDFEYYWEQEDDDTMGKMLGDILSPKMPFHYEYDFGSSTLLTLQVVSERSGAPIRNTILLLARNQPPPLPCDCGKAQATEVCSTCFFYGTGRVCKACKKKHKCDGAAWLPVVNSPRIGTCAYGTEADEEAVMQNFEKKLPSAKNIAKYEEVRRLLRKHMTPYPESTLESALNLWDVYVEADVPTIRSAKVYAASVEYILGHLANFPVSQGKLAKKYNTTTTSISQTYNKIIRKVDTLRHPLEEDDDDFFFDESFLLTGQSSAIDTQALIQHVMTSYETPPELDPKQKSQLERLPLVDETWIGSRAAMPALLLESGSVEPEVCIWVHESGHPVFSHGITTPGDSGHLLLDLLFEAINKEEFGPPRKPARILIASEWLVEPLRAQLEPFDIEVDYGGDRIVAPIFSNMREHVTQQAPKPYLENKKTKAETVAALFQASAAFYQQKPWSVIGDMHPFCVDLRDWDLGEYSVCVMGAAGINIGILIFDTIDDYDQFYDFVLSMQNMMIPGSGFGVGIRAIDFENINEITKPQHQEWIKQGWEIANLQAYPDFRHMDPEMKIIPLKEDDFRIAIGCLWALADYKKEHKKHMQKANILRGQEEDLLTLTTEVPMFPHEPPIQVTLPHPSRIQKTTK
;
A
#
# COMPACT_ATOMS: atom_id res chain seq x y z
N MET A 1 32.90 -19.78 -16.95
CA MET A 1 33.77 -19.59 -15.76
C MET A 1 33.60 -20.78 -14.82
N LYS A 2 34.63 -21.20 -14.07
CA LYS A 2 34.45 -22.20 -13.00
C LYS A 2 33.55 -21.59 -11.92
N THR A 3 32.45 -22.26 -11.58
CA THR A 3 31.51 -21.80 -10.55
C THR A 3 32.23 -21.68 -9.20
N VAL A 4 32.34 -20.47 -8.66
CA VAL A 4 32.97 -20.23 -7.36
C VAL A 4 32.03 -20.74 -6.26
N GLN A 5 32.53 -21.56 -5.36
CA GLN A 5 31.73 -22.09 -4.26
C GLN A 5 31.69 -21.08 -3.10
N THR A 6 30.58 -20.36 -2.96
CA THR A 6 30.34 -19.41 -1.86
C THR A 6 29.81 -20.13 -0.61
N LYS A 7 29.92 -19.47 0.55
CA LYS A 7 29.47 -19.94 1.86
C LYS A 7 28.44 -18.98 2.46
N ALA A 8 27.59 -19.48 3.35
CA ALA A 8 26.66 -18.69 4.14
C ALA A 8 26.75 -19.08 5.63
N VAL A 9 26.34 -18.15 6.49
CA VAL A 9 26.15 -18.39 7.93
C VAL A 9 24.68 -18.69 8.19
N CYS A 10 24.40 -19.76 8.95
CA CYS A 10 23.05 -20.09 9.41
C CYS A 10 22.60 -19.09 10.48
N ARG A 11 21.48 -18.41 10.26
CA ARG A 11 20.93 -17.40 11.17
C ARG A 11 20.35 -17.98 12.47
N LEU A 12 20.08 -19.29 12.52
CA LEU A 12 19.57 -19.94 13.72
C LEU A 12 20.67 -20.29 14.73
N CYS A 13 21.84 -20.73 14.27
CA CYS A 13 22.89 -21.25 15.15
C CYS A 13 24.32 -20.73 14.86
N GLY A 14 24.50 -19.89 13.84
CA GLY A 14 25.80 -19.31 13.48
C GLY A 14 26.73 -20.24 12.68
N LYS A 15 26.30 -21.45 12.30
CA LYS A 15 27.16 -22.36 11.53
C LYS A 15 27.40 -21.87 10.10
N GLU A 16 28.67 -21.76 9.71
CA GLU A 16 29.06 -21.43 8.33
C GLU A 16 29.27 -22.68 7.47
N THR A 17 28.68 -22.72 6.27
CA THR A 17 28.88 -23.83 5.31
C THR A 17 28.49 -23.45 3.86
N THR A 18 28.75 -24.34 2.91
CA THR A 18 28.44 -24.14 1.48
C THR A 18 26.96 -24.43 1.19
N LYS A 19 26.44 -24.01 0.01
CA LYS A 19 25.03 -24.19 -0.42
C LYS A 19 24.42 -25.55 -0.06
N GLY A 20 25.05 -26.64 -0.52
CA GLY A 20 24.57 -28.00 -0.24
C GLY A 20 24.78 -28.45 1.22
N GLY A 21 25.81 -27.93 1.90
CA GLY A 21 25.98 -28.10 3.33
C GLY A 21 24.87 -27.43 4.14
N MET A 22 24.43 -26.25 3.70
CA MET A 22 23.43 -25.43 4.36
C MET A 22 22.04 -26.07 4.27
N SER A 23 21.66 -26.56 3.08
CA SER A 23 20.43 -27.35 2.90
C SER A 23 20.34 -28.54 3.87
N ARG A 24 21.42 -29.31 4.03
CA ARG A 24 21.45 -30.46 4.96
C ARG A 24 21.44 -30.03 6.44
N HIS A 25 22.11 -28.92 6.73
CA HIS A 25 22.18 -28.39 8.08
C HIS A 25 20.81 -27.86 8.55
N LEU A 26 20.13 -27.07 7.73
CA LEU A 26 18.86 -26.42 8.06
C LEU A 26 17.73 -27.41 8.32
N GLN A 27 17.66 -28.52 7.58
CA GLN A 27 16.70 -29.61 7.85
C GLN A 27 16.71 -30.10 9.31
N LYS A 28 17.87 -30.07 9.98
CA LYS A 28 18.01 -30.44 11.39
C LYS A 28 17.94 -29.22 12.32
N CYS A 29 18.55 -28.11 11.90
CA CYS A 29 18.67 -26.91 12.72
C CYS A 29 17.29 -26.29 13.02
N ILE A 30 16.41 -26.27 12.02
CA ILE A 30 15.05 -25.74 12.15
C ILE A 30 14.27 -26.50 13.22
N LEU A 31 14.33 -27.85 13.22
CA LEU A 31 13.63 -28.67 14.20
C LEU A 31 14.07 -28.38 15.65
N ALA A 32 15.33 -27.97 15.85
CA ALA A 32 15.84 -27.60 17.17
C ALA A 32 15.41 -26.20 17.63
N HIS A 33 14.96 -25.35 16.71
CA HIS A 33 14.59 -23.94 16.97
C HIS A 33 13.10 -23.66 16.78
N ALA A 34 12.35 -24.59 16.17
CA ALA A 34 10.92 -24.44 15.94
C ALA A 34 10.15 -24.38 17.29
N PRO A 35 9.15 -23.49 17.41
CA PRO A 35 8.33 -23.39 18.61
C PRO A 35 7.46 -24.65 18.81
N THR A 36 7.22 -25.03 20.06
CA THR A 36 6.24 -26.07 20.41
C THR A 36 4.87 -25.45 20.63
N THR A 37 4.07 -25.32 19.56
CA THR A 37 2.67 -24.85 19.63
C THR A 37 1.69 -25.89 19.11
N SER A 38 0.41 -25.76 19.46
CA SER A 38 -0.67 -26.66 19.00
C SER A 38 -1.13 -26.38 17.56
N LYS A 39 -0.85 -25.20 17.01
CA LYS A 39 -1.20 -24.85 15.62
C LYS A 39 -0.07 -25.32 14.71
N GLN A 40 -0.28 -26.43 14.04
CA GLN A 40 0.64 -27.01 13.08
C GLN A 40 0.25 -26.51 11.69
N GLU A 41 1.23 -26.10 10.89
CA GLU A 41 1.04 -25.85 9.47
C GLU A 41 2.17 -26.47 8.66
N THR A 42 1.96 -26.58 7.34
CA THR A 42 2.97 -27.07 6.42
C THR A 42 3.95 -25.95 6.11
N LEU A 43 5.25 -26.23 6.24
CA LEU A 43 6.34 -25.29 6.09
C LEU A 43 7.39 -25.82 5.12
N TYR A 44 7.82 -24.97 4.20
CA TYR A 44 8.85 -25.28 3.22
C TYR A 44 10.19 -24.67 3.60
N LEU A 45 11.24 -25.48 3.49
CA LEU A 45 12.61 -24.99 3.38
C LEU A 45 12.89 -24.74 1.89
N LEU A 46 12.82 -23.49 1.48
CA LEU A 46 13.02 -23.08 0.09
C LEU A 46 14.48 -22.68 -0.15
N ARG A 47 15.08 -23.16 -1.23
CA ARG A 47 16.37 -22.65 -1.74
C ARG A 47 16.08 -21.76 -2.93
N VAL A 48 16.73 -20.60 -2.96
CA VAL A 48 16.67 -19.63 -4.08
C VAL A 48 18.09 -19.40 -4.59
N GLU A 49 18.32 -19.42 -5.89
CA GLU A 49 19.63 -19.16 -6.51
C GLU A 49 19.50 -18.44 -7.85
N GLY A 50 20.50 -17.64 -8.22
CA GLY A 50 20.59 -17.06 -9.57
C GLY A 50 20.72 -18.18 -10.61
N LYS A 51 19.87 -18.16 -11.66
CA LYS A 51 19.90 -19.16 -12.73
C LYS A 51 21.19 -19.07 -13.53
N GLU A 52 21.61 -17.84 -13.85
CA GLU A 52 22.84 -17.55 -14.59
C GLU A 52 24.04 -17.36 -13.64
N ASP A 53 23.79 -16.86 -12.43
CA ASP A 53 24.80 -16.65 -11.38
C ASP A 53 24.56 -17.52 -10.13
N PRO A 54 24.75 -18.85 -10.20
CA PRO A 54 24.42 -19.80 -9.13
C PRO A 54 25.33 -19.71 -7.89
N GLN A 55 26.27 -18.76 -7.91
CA GLN A 55 27.09 -18.35 -6.77
C GLN A 55 26.32 -17.45 -5.80
N TYR A 56 25.26 -16.78 -6.26
CA TYR A 56 24.28 -16.07 -5.44
C TYR A 56 23.13 -17.02 -5.07
N TRP A 57 22.92 -17.23 -3.77
CA TRP A 57 21.89 -18.14 -3.24
C TRP A 57 21.51 -17.84 -1.79
N MET A 58 20.29 -18.23 -1.43
CA MET A 58 19.77 -18.15 -0.07
C MET A 58 18.84 -19.32 0.28
N HIS A 59 18.52 -19.44 1.57
CA HIS A 59 17.55 -20.39 2.11
C HIS A 59 16.51 -19.65 2.94
N LEU A 60 15.24 -20.00 2.72
CA LEU A 60 14.08 -19.42 3.40
C LEU A 60 13.29 -20.52 4.12
N GLU A 61 12.69 -20.19 5.26
CA GLU A 61 11.52 -20.91 5.78
C GLU A 61 10.27 -20.12 5.41
N ILE A 62 9.28 -20.81 4.83
CA ILE A 62 8.04 -20.18 4.36
C ILE A 62 6.83 -21.09 4.63
N PRO A 63 5.74 -20.59 5.22
CA PRO A 63 4.47 -21.32 5.31
C PRO A 63 3.88 -21.64 3.93
N ALA A 64 3.38 -22.86 3.76
CA ALA A 64 2.71 -23.28 2.53
C ALA A 64 1.39 -22.52 2.29
N SER A 65 0.85 -21.89 3.34
CA SER A 65 -0.33 -21.02 3.30
C SER A 65 -0.06 -19.63 2.72
N MET A 66 1.21 -19.22 2.56
CA MET A 66 1.54 -17.95 1.90
C MET A 66 1.35 -18.04 0.39
N THR A 67 1.16 -16.89 -0.25
CA THR A 67 0.97 -16.80 -1.70
C THR A 67 2.29 -16.62 -2.45
N PHE A 68 2.30 -16.89 -3.75
CA PHE A 68 3.45 -16.57 -4.60
C PHE A 68 3.72 -15.06 -4.66
N GLY A 69 2.68 -14.21 -4.57
CA GLY A 69 2.84 -12.76 -4.48
C GLY A 69 3.60 -12.31 -3.23
N ALA A 70 3.40 -12.98 -2.09
CA ALA A 70 4.18 -12.69 -0.89
C ALA A 70 5.66 -13.11 -1.04
N LEU A 71 5.93 -14.22 -1.75
CA LEU A 71 7.28 -14.63 -2.08
C LEU A 71 7.95 -13.68 -3.09
N ASP A 72 7.20 -13.18 -4.07
CA ASP A 72 7.64 -12.15 -5.03
C ASP A 72 8.09 -10.88 -4.31
N ALA A 73 7.19 -10.30 -3.49
CA ALA A 73 7.48 -9.07 -2.74
C ALA A 73 8.74 -9.22 -1.87
N PHE A 74 8.89 -10.37 -1.19
CA PHE A 74 10.06 -10.65 -0.37
C PHE A 74 11.36 -10.73 -1.20
N LEU A 75 11.34 -11.41 -2.36
CA LEU A 75 12.51 -11.51 -3.23
C LEU A 75 12.91 -10.16 -3.81
N ARG A 76 11.92 -9.32 -4.14
CA ARG A 76 12.12 -7.96 -4.64
C ARG A 76 12.77 -7.06 -3.61
N GLU A 77 12.16 -6.95 -2.44
CA GLU A 77 12.65 -6.13 -1.32
C GLU A 77 14.06 -6.55 -0.89
N LEU A 78 14.31 -7.85 -0.75
CA LEU A 78 15.59 -8.35 -0.25
C LEU A 78 16.71 -8.38 -1.30
N TRP A 79 16.38 -8.68 -2.56
CA TRP A 79 17.38 -9.16 -3.53
C TRP A 79 17.33 -8.55 -4.93
N LEU A 80 16.19 -8.01 -5.38
CA LEU A 80 15.98 -7.72 -6.80
C LEU A 80 15.60 -6.27 -7.16
N GLU A 81 15.04 -5.48 -6.25
CA GLU A 81 14.39 -4.23 -6.67
C GLU A 81 15.33 -3.04 -6.92
N CYS A 82 14.94 -2.26 -7.93
CA CYS A 82 15.40 -0.90 -8.21
C CYS A 82 14.31 0.02 -8.84
N CYS A 83 13.17 -0.48 -9.40
CA CYS A 83 12.18 0.36 -10.12
C CYS A 83 10.73 -0.22 -10.28
N GLY A 84 10.23 -1.16 -9.47
CA GLY A 84 8.82 -1.58 -9.58
C GLY A 84 8.42 -2.42 -10.82
N HIS A 85 9.35 -3.09 -11.50
CA HIS A 85 9.09 -3.86 -12.73
C HIS A 85 8.28 -5.17 -12.50
N MET A 86 7.72 -5.71 -13.59
CA MET A 86 6.93 -6.96 -13.61
C MET A 86 7.76 -8.21 -13.31
N SER A 87 7.11 -9.25 -12.79
CA SER A 87 7.69 -10.56 -12.48
C SER A 87 6.74 -11.73 -12.77
N SER A 88 7.28 -12.94 -12.86
CA SER A 88 6.49 -14.17 -13.03
C SER A 88 7.19 -15.41 -12.44
N PHE A 89 6.40 -16.45 -12.15
CA PHE A 89 6.89 -17.78 -11.78
C PHE A 89 6.60 -18.78 -12.90
N ASP A 90 7.54 -19.69 -13.16
CA ASP A 90 7.40 -20.78 -14.14
C ASP A 90 7.70 -22.13 -13.48
N PHE A 91 6.75 -23.06 -13.54
CA PHE A 91 6.84 -24.38 -12.90
C PHE A 91 7.29 -25.51 -13.84
N GLY A 92 7.55 -25.23 -15.12
CA GLY A 92 7.93 -26.22 -16.12
C GLY A 92 6.78 -27.13 -16.56
N THR A 93 6.78 -27.52 -17.83
CA THR A 93 5.69 -28.20 -18.57
C THR A 93 5.39 -29.67 -18.17
N LYS A 94 5.56 -30.08 -16.90
CA LYS A 94 5.34 -31.48 -16.48
C LYS A 94 4.25 -31.72 -15.43
N HIS A 95 3.47 -30.71 -15.05
CA HIS A 95 2.33 -30.87 -14.14
C HIS A 95 0.98 -30.43 -14.70
N ALA A 96 0.85 -30.36 -16.03
CA ALA A 96 -0.46 -30.56 -16.61
C ALA A 96 -0.89 -32.02 -16.31
N PRO A 97 -2.08 -32.27 -15.74
CA PRO A 97 -2.61 -33.63 -15.56
C PRO A 97 -2.58 -34.41 -16.88
N PRO A 98 -2.61 -35.76 -16.86
CA PRO A 98 -2.28 -36.60 -18.01
C PRO A 98 -3.14 -36.47 -19.28
N ASP A 99 -4.10 -35.55 -19.33
CA ASP A 99 -4.95 -35.26 -20.50
C ASP A 99 -4.49 -34.02 -21.30
N PHE A 100 -3.34 -33.44 -20.99
CA PHE A 100 -2.84 -32.22 -21.64
C PHE A 100 -1.80 -32.53 -22.72
N GLU A 101 -2.29 -32.86 -23.91
CA GLU A 101 -1.49 -33.00 -25.13
C GLU A 101 -1.57 -31.69 -25.95
N TYR A 102 -0.43 -31.00 -26.03
CA TYR A 102 0.02 -30.16 -27.14
C TYR A 102 -0.85 -28.96 -27.59
N TYR A 103 -0.87 -27.85 -26.84
CA TYR A 103 -1.17 -26.52 -27.40
C TYR A 103 -0.30 -25.42 -26.76
N TRP A 104 0.35 -24.63 -27.61
CA TRP A 104 1.11 -23.42 -27.25
C TRP A 104 0.19 -22.19 -27.21
N GLU A 105 -0.99 -22.28 -26.61
CA GLU A 105 -1.91 -21.16 -26.45
C GLU A 105 -2.65 -21.24 -25.10
N GLN A 106 -2.52 -20.17 -24.31
CA GLN A 106 -3.29 -19.75 -23.12
C GLN A 106 -2.86 -20.29 -21.73
N GLU A 107 -2.57 -19.37 -20.80
CA GLU A 107 -3.40 -19.10 -19.61
C GLU A 107 -2.89 -17.84 -18.86
N ASP A 108 -3.79 -16.87 -18.64
CA ASP A 108 -3.66 -15.83 -17.61
C ASP A 108 -3.70 -16.53 -16.26
N ASP A 109 -2.55 -16.94 -15.76
CA ASP A 109 -2.46 -17.66 -14.51
C ASP A 109 -2.24 -16.65 -13.38
N ASP A 110 -3.27 -16.41 -12.55
CA ASP A 110 -3.18 -15.70 -11.26
C ASP A 110 -2.33 -16.53 -10.28
N THR A 111 -1.08 -16.79 -10.66
CA THR A 111 -0.11 -17.54 -9.89
C THR A 111 0.21 -16.78 -8.61
N MET A 112 0.29 -15.45 -8.69
CA MET A 112 0.59 -14.58 -7.55
C MET A 112 -0.44 -14.70 -6.43
N GLY A 113 -1.73 -14.91 -6.74
CA GLY A 113 -2.79 -15.13 -5.75
C GLY A 113 -2.86 -16.56 -5.19
N LYS A 114 -2.24 -17.56 -5.83
CA LYS A 114 -2.26 -18.96 -5.37
C LYS A 114 -1.37 -19.19 -4.16
N MET A 115 -1.78 -20.10 -3.27
CA MET A 115 -0.95 -20.50 -2.14
C MET A 115 0.19 -21.41 -2.62
N LEU A 116 1.36 -21.30 -1.98
CA LEU A 116 2.53 -22.14 -2.29
C LEU A 116 2.20 -23.62 -2.15
N GLY A 117 1.39 -23.99 -1.15
CA GLY A 117 0.97 -25.36 -0.89
C GLY A 117 0.12 -26.00 -2.00
N ASP A 118 -0.53 -25.19 -2.83
CA ASP A 118 -1.40 -25.68 -3.90
C ASP A 118 -0.59 -26.15 -5.12
N ILE A 119 0.64 -25.64 -5.28
CA ILE A 119 1.49 -25.90 -6.45
C ILE A 119 2.79 -26.62 -6.06
N LEU A 120 3.44 -26.20 -4.99
CA LEU A 120 4.78 -26.68 -4.64
C LEU A 120 4.74 -28.06 -3.99
N SER A 121 5.68 -28.90 -4.41
CA SER A 121 5.98 -30.19 -3.78
C SER A 121 7.47 -30.34 -3.48
N PRO A 122 7.87 -31.17 -2.49
CA PRO A 122 9.28 -31.37 -2.17
C PRO A 122 10.13 -31.79 -3.37
N LYS A 123 11.31 -31.18 -3.49
CA LYS A 123 12.32 -31.36 -4.55
C LYS A 123 11.92 -30.82 -5.93
N MET A 124 10.73 -30.23 -6.09
CA MET A 124 10.32 -29.56 -7.32
C MET A 124 11.14 -28.29 -7.53
N PRO A 125 11.93 -28.18 -8.62
CA PRO A 125 12.48 -26.90 -9.03
C PRO A 125 11.42 -26.09 -9.79
N PHE A 126 11.43 -24.78 -9.61
CA PHE A 126 10.64 -23.83 -10.38
C PHE A 126 11.48 -22.57 -10.61
N HIS A 127 11.06 -21.74 -11.55
CA HIS A 127 11.80 -20.57 -11.98
C HIS A 127 11.02 -19.32 -11.63
N TYR A 128 11.76 -18.23 -11.53
CA TYR A 128 11.20 -16.91 -11.31
C TYR A 128 11.96 -15.92 -12.20
N GLU A 129 11.22 -15.04 -12.85
CA GLU A 129 11.75 -14.01 -13.74
C GLU A 129 11.31 -12.64 -13.24
N TYR A 130 12.27 -11.72 -13.11
CA TYR A 130 12.02 -10.33 -12.71
C TYR A 130 12.59 -9.37 -13.76
N ASP A 131 11.77 -8.38 -14.12
CA ASP A 131 11.99 -7.39 -15.18
C ASP A 131 12.18 -8.01 -16.58
N PHE A 132 11.09 -8.13 -17.35
CA PHE A 132 11.14 -8.72 -18.70
C PHE A 132 11.97 -7.94 -19.73
N GLY A 133 12.34 -6.68 -19.45
CA GLY A 133 13.24 -5.90 -20.31
C GLY A 133 14.72 -6.21 -20.04
N SER A 134 15.06 -6.49 -18.78
CA SER A 134 16.41 -6.87 -18.35
C SER A 134 16.37 -8.04 -17.35
N SER A 135 15.90 -9.19 -17.84
CA SER A 135 15.50 -10.33 -17.00
C SER A 135 16.57 -10.81 -16.04
N THR A 136 16.23 -10.80 -14.75
CA THR A 136 16.95 -11.58 -13.74
C THR A 136 16.21 -12.89 -13.50
N LEU A 137 16.84 -13.99 -13.87
CA LEU A 137 16.27 -15.32 -13.74
C LEU A 137 16.78 -16.00 -12.47
N LEU A 138 15.85 -16.48 -11.64
CA LEU A 138 16.13 -17.28 -10.45
C LEU A 138 15.64 -18.72 -10.62
N THR A 139 16.30 -19.65 -9.94
CA THR A 139 15.84 -21.02 -9.73
C THR A 139 15.53 -21.22 -8.27
N LEU A 140 14.31 -21.68 -7.99
CA LEU A 140 13.82 -21.98 -6.66
C LEU A 140 13.59 -23.48 -6.53
N GLN A 141 13.80 -24.03 -5.34
CA GLN A 141 13.57 -25.44 -5.07
C GLN A 141 13.14 -25.68 -3.63
N VAL A 142 12.05 -26.42 -3.44
CA VAL A 142 11.68 -26.93 -2.11
C VAL A 142 12.68 -28.00 -1.69
N VAL A 143 13.57 -27.69 -0.75
CA VAL A 143 14.58 -28.63 -0.24
C VAL A 143 13.93 -29.72 0.62
N SER A 144 12.98 -29.32 1.45
CA SER A 144 12.23 -30.21 2.35
C SER A 144 10.95 -29.53 2.83
N GLU A 145 9.99 -30.35 3.23
CA GLU A 145 8.74 -29.94 3.87
C GLU A 145 8.72 -30.45 5.31
N ARG A 146 8.10 -29.68 6.22
CA ARG A 146 7.81 -30.11 7.58
C ARG A 146 6.42 -29.66 7.99
N SER A 147 5.74 -30.46 8.80
CA SER A 147 4.62 -29.98 9.62
C SER A 147 5.17 -29.44 10.93
N GLY A 148 4.75 -28.24 11.32
CA GLY A 148 5.24 -27.61 12.54
C GLY A 148 4.66 -26.23 12.76
N ALA A 149 4.98 -25.64 13.90
CA ALA A 149 4.81 -24.21 14.08
C ALA A 149 5.95 -23.49 13.35
N PRO A 150 5.66 -22.36 12.67
CA PRO A 150 6.68 -21.60 11.98
C PRO A 150 7.55 -20.86 13.00
N ILE A 151 8.82 -20.62 12.68
CA ILE A 151 9.68 -19.81 13.55
C ILE A 151 9.21 -18.34 13.56
N ARG A 152 8.67 -17.86 12.43
CA ARG A 152 7.92 -16.61 12.28
C ARG A 152 6.68 -16.87 11.43
N ASN A 153 5.58 -16.17 11.69
CA ASN A 153 4.34 -16.30 10.88
C ASN A 153 4.46 -15.68 9.46
N THR A 154 5.68 -15.45 8.97
CA THR A 154 6.02 -14.85 7.67
C THR A 154 7.29 -15.52 7.12
N ILE A 155 7.72 -15.11 5.93
CA ILE A 155 8.95 -15.59 5.28
C ILE A 155 10.17 -15.27 6.15
N LEU A 156 10.96 -16.29 6.47
CA LEU A 156 12.15 -16.16 7.29
C LEU A 156 13.41 -16.46 6.47
N LEU A 157 14.30 -15.47 6.35
CA LEU A 157 15.65 -15.68 5.82
C LEU A 157 16.48 -16.52 6.80
N LEU A 158 16.88 -17.72 6.39
CA LEU A 158 17.69 -18.65 7.20
C LEU A 158 19.19 -18.54 6.93
N ALA A 159 19.56 -18.26 5.68
CA ALA A 159 20.94 -18.09 5.25
C ALA A 159 20.99 -17.38 3.89
N ARG A 160 21.95 -16.48 3.68
CA ARG A 160 22.32 -15.88 2.38
C ARG A 160 23.83 -16.00 2.22
N ASN A 161 24.31 -16.36 1.04
CA ASN A 161 25.75 -16.48 0.80
C ASN A 161 26.44 -15.13 0.96
N GLN A 162 27.75 -15.15 1.25
CA GLN A 162 28.59 -13.96 1.13
C GLN A 162 28.76 -13.58 -0.35
N PRO A 163 28.84 -12.27 -0.67
CA PRO A 163 29.00 -11.82 -2.04
C PRO A 163 30.19 -12.53 -2.71
N PRO A 164 30.01 -13.08 -3.92
CA PRO A 164 31.08 -13.75 -4.64
C PRO A 164 32.19 -12.73 -4.98
N PRO A 165 33.46 -13.16 -5.00
CA PRO A 165 34.56 -12.28 -5.40
C PRO A 165 34.35 -11.76 -6.83
N LEU A 166 34.31 -10.43 -6.98
CA LEU A 166 34.20 -9.75 -8.26
C LEU A 166 35.54 -9.05 -8.56
N PRO A 167 36.44 -9.65 -9.35
CA PRO A 167 37.71 -9.00 -9.68
C PRO A 167 37.49 -7.77 -10.56
N CYS A 168 38.23 -6.70 -10.29
CA CYS A 168 38.29 -5.55 -11.17
C CYS A 168 38.93 -5.94 -12.50
N ASP A 169 38.50 -5.33 -13.61
CA ASP A 169 39.01 -5.60 -14.96
C ASP A 169 40.52 -5.35 -15.11
N CYS A 170 41.15 -4.60 -14.19
CA CYS A 170 42.60 -4.44 -14.16
C CYS A 170 43.37 -5.68 -13.64
N GLY A 171 42.67 -6.65 -13.03
CA GLY A 171 43.24 -7.87 -12.46
C GLY A 171 44.00 -7.71 -11.13
N LYS A 172 44.04 -6.50 -10.55
CA LYS A 172 44.89 -6.18 -9.37
C LYS A 172 44.14 -6.08 -8.03
N ALA A 173 42.82 -5.94 -8.06
CA ALA A 173 41.99 -5.71 -6.87
C ALA A 173 40.57 -6.24 -7.11
N GLN A 174 39.75 -6.32 -6.05
CA GLN A 174 38.30 -6.51 -6.18
C GLN A 174 37.67 -5.22 -6.73
N ALA A 175 36.60 -5.38 -7.50
CA ALA A 175 35.74 -4.28 -7.88
C ALA A 175 34.98 -3.78 -6.65
N THR A 176 34.85 -2.47 -6.54
CA THR A 176 34.02 -1.80 -5.54
C THR A 176 32.77 -1.21 -6.19
N GLU A 177 32.87 -0.89 -7.48
CA GLU A 177 31.79 -0.32 -8.27
C GLU A 177 31.75 -0.96 -9.65
N VAL A 178 30.59 -0.88 -10.28
CA VAL A 178 30.31 -1.32 -11.63
C VAL A 178 29.84 -0.11 -12.44
N CYS A 179 30.44 0.12 -13.61
CA CYS A 179 29.85 1.03 -14.59
C CYS A 179 28.76 0.29 -15.35
N SER A 180 27.49 0.59 -15.12
CA SER A 180 26.36 -0.14 -15.73
C SER A 180 26.43 -0.17 -17.25
N THR A 181 26.81 0.97 -17.86
CA THR A 181 26.98 1.11 -19.31
C THR A 181 28.02 0.15 -19.87
N CYS A 182 29.18 0.03 -19.22
CA CYS A 182 30.24 -0.88 -19.67
C CYS A 182 29.99 -2.34 -19.26
N PHE A 183 29.25 -2.55 -18.17
CA PHE A 183 28.89 -3.86 -17.64
C PHE A 183 27.98 -4.63 -18.56
N PHE A 184 27.05 -3.93 -19.24
CA PHE A 184 26.25 -4.49 -20.32
C PHE A 184 27.11 -5.16 -21.41
N TYR A 185 28.30 -4.62 -21.69
CA TYR A 185 29.25 -5.18 -22.68
C TYR A 185 30.31 -6.12 -22.06
N GLY A 186 30.11 -6.58 -20.82
CA GLY A 186 31.01 -7.53 -20.13
C GLY A 186 32.27 -6.91 -19.51
N THR A 187 32.33 -5.58 -19.39
CA THR A 187 33.45 -4.83 -18.79
C THR A 187 32.96 -3.91 -17.67
N GLY A 188 33.70 -2.89 -17.25
CA GLY A 188 33.20 -1.90 -16.28
C GLY A 188 33.24 -2.32 -14.82
N ARG A 189 33.87 -3.45 -14.46
CA ARG A 189 34.13 -3.83 -13.05
C ARG A 189 35.34 -3.06 -12.56
N VAL A 190 35.15 -2.07 -11.69
CA VAL A 190 36.24 -1.15 -11.31
C VAL A 190 36.50 -1.15 -9.81
N CYS A 191 37.77 -1.17 -9.44
CA CYS A 191 38.19 -0.79 -8.10
C CYS A 191 38.24 0.74 -7.99
N LYS A 192 38.28 1.28 -6.76
CA LYS A 192 38.41 2.71 -6.46
C LYS A 192 39.48 3.44 -7.30
N ALA A 193 40.61 2.79 -7.59
CA ALA A 193 41.67 3.37 -8.40
C ALA A 193 41.37 3.38 -9.91
N CYS A 194 40.67 2.35 -10.42
CA CYS A 194 40.29 2.25 -11.82
C CYS A 194 39.09 3.15 -12.15
N LYS A 195 38.16 3.36 -11.20
CA LYS A 195 37.04 4.31 -11.35
C LYS A 195 37.53 5.70 -11.77
N LYS A 196 38.56 6.24 -11.09
CA LYS A 196 39.15 7.57 -11.38
C LYS A 196 39.75 7.68 -12.78
N LYS A 197 40.14 6.56 -13.40
CA LYS A 197 40.78 6.52 -14.72
C LYS A 197 39.83 6.04 -15.82
N HIS A 198 38.62 5.61 -15.45
CA HIS A 198 37.65 5.05 -16.36
C HIS A 198 37.06 6.17 -17.23
N LYS A 199 37.01 5.93 -18.54
CA LYS A 199 36.43 6.85 -19.51
C LYS A 199 35.43 6.07 -20.34
N CYS A 200 34.16 6.43 -20.25
CA CYS A 200 33.11 6.00 -21.15
C CYS A 200 32.06 7.11 -21.25
N ASP A 201 31.37 7.18 -22.38
CA ASP A 201 30.25 8.11 -22.55
C ASP A 201 29.03 7.52 -21.80
N GLY A 202 28.42 8.32 -20.92
CA GLY A 202 27.27 7.87 -20.12
C GLY A 202 27.62 6.96 -18.94
N ALA A 203 28.74 7.19 -18.25
CA ALA A 203 29.11 6.42 -17.06
C ALA A 203 28.06 6.56 -15.94
N ALA A 204 27.34 5.48 -15.64
CA ALA A 204 26.51 5.36 -14.45
C ALA A 204 27.16 4.34 -13.48
N TRP A 205 27.42 4.77 -12.25
CA TRP A 205 28.17 4.01 -11.26
C TRP A 205 27.23 3.35 -10.27
N LEU A 206 27.33 2.03 -10.14
CA LEU A 206 26.57 1.23 -9.19
C LEU A 206 27.51 0.54 -8.19
N PRO A 207 27.09 0.39 -6.92
CA PRO A 207 27.87 -0.36 -5.94
C PRO A 207 27.89 -1.86 -6.27
N VAL A 208 28.93 -2.55 -5.81
CA VAL A 208 28.98 -4.01 -5.84
C VAL A 208 28.13 -4.55 -4.67
N VAL A 209 26.94 -5.06 -4.99
CA VAL A 209 25.98 -5.61 -4.01
C VAL A 209 25.91 -7.14 -4.07
N ASN A 210 25.39 -7.76 -3.01
CA ASN A 210 25.20 -9.21 -2.96
C ASN A 210 23.88 -9.66 -3.64
N SER A 211 23.74 -9.34 -4.93
CA SER A 211 22.60 -9.67 -5.78
C SER A 211 23.04 -10.25 -7.14
N PRO A 212 22.30 -11.21 -7.71
CA PRO A 212 22.51 -11.68 -9.09
C PRO A 212 22.25 -10.59 -10.15
N ARG A 213 21.62 -9.46 -9.78
CA ARG A 213 21.30 -8.33 -10.67
C ARG A 213 22.33 -7.20 -10.62
N ILE A 214 23.48 -7.44 -10.00
CA ILE A 214 24.58 -6.48 -9.91
C ILE A 214 24.90 -5.85 -11.28
N GLY A 215 25.01 -4.52 -11.33
CA GLY A 215 25.33 -3.78 -12.56
C GLY A 215 24.12 -3.39 -13.43
N THR A 216 22.91 -3.81 -13.06
CA THR A 216 21.65 -3.45 -13.72
C THR A 216 20.81 -2.55 -12.82
N CYS A 217 20.70 -1.26 -13.17
CA CYS A 217 19.88 -0.22 -12.50
C CYS A 217 20.23 0.10 -11.02
N ALA A 218 19.63 1.16 -10.46
CA ALA A 218 20.00 1.82 -9.20
C ALA A 218 19.68 0.97 -7.95
N TYR A 219 20.54 0.00 -7.65
CA TYR A 219 20.65 -0.52 -6.29
C TYR A 219 21.16 0.59 -5.35
N GLY A 220 20.55 0.68 -4.18
CA GLY A 220 21.01 1.53 -3.09
C GLY A 220 22.46 1.21 -2.68
N THR A 221 23.04 2.12 -1.92
CA THR A 221 24.38 2.04 -1.32
C THR A 221 24.56 0.81 -0.43
N GLU A 222 25.80 0.52 0.00
CA GLU A 222 26.07 -0.52 1.03
C GLU A 222 25.24 -0.29 2.31
N ALA A 223 24.90 0.97 2.64
CA ALA A 223 24.04 1.32 3.77
C ALA A 223 22.58 0.91 3.57
N ASP A 224 22.07 0.99 2.33
CA ASP A 224 20.73 0.53 1.98
C ASP A 224 20.63 -1.00 2.05
N GLU A 225 21.67 -1.71 1.59
CA GLU A 225 21.77 -3.16 1.77
C GLU A 225 21.86 -3.53 3.26
N GLU A 226 22.61 -2.79 4.07
CA GLU A 226 22.71 -3.02 5.51
C GLU A 226 21.40 -2.73 6.24
N ALA A 227 20.68 -1.66 5.91
CA ALA A 227 19.38 -1.30 6.48
C ALA A 227 18.29 -2.35 6.15
N VAL A 228 18.22 -2.78 4.88
CA VAL A 228 17.35 -3.88 4.44
C VAL A 228 17.71 -5.16 5.22
N MET A 229 18.99 -5.48 5.34
CA MET A 229 19.43 -6.66 6.10
C MET A 229 19.15 -6.56 7.60
N GLN A 230 19.25 -5.38 8.21
CA GLN A 230 18.89 -5.14 9.61
C GLN A 230 17.39 -5.39 9.86
N ASN A 231 16.51 -5.01 8.92
CA ASN A 231 15.09 -5.33 8.97
C ASN A 231 14.82 -6.85 8.99
N PHE A 232 15.58 -7.63 8.22
CA PHE A 232 15.51 -9.10 8.18
C PHE A 232 16.35 -9.80 9.27
N GLU A 233 17.23 -9.08 9.98
CA GLU A 233 18.11 -9.58 11.06
C GLU A 233 17.55 -9.40 12.48
N LYS A 234 16.36 -8.79 12.63
CA LYS A 234 15.68 -8.70 13.93
C LYS A 234 15.77 -10.05 14.67
N LYS A 235 16.31 -10.04 15.90
CA LYS A 235 16.63 -11.25 16.69
C LYS A 235 15.48 -12.26 16.66
N LEU A 236 15.78 -13.55 16.49
CA LEU A 236 14.76 -14.59 16.68
C LEU A 236 14.66 -14.97 18.18
N PRO A 237 13.44 -15.19 18.72
CA PRO A 237 13.29 -15.56 20.12
C PRO A 237 13.85 -16.96 20.36
N SER A 238 14.64 -17.12 21.42
CA SER A 238 15.05 -18.45 21.87
C SER A 238 13.84 -19.32 22.25
N ALA A 239 13.97 -20.65 22.19
CA ALA A 239 12.94 -21.59 22.63
C ALA A 239 12.42 -21.30 24.06
N LYS A 240 13.29 -20.79 24.94
CA LYS A 240 12.94 -20.35 26.30
C LYS A 240 12.03 -19.12 26.31
N ASN A 241 12.25 -18.16 25.40
CA ASN A 241 11.42 -16.98 25.27
C ASN A 241 10.05 -17.31 24.65
N ILE A 242 10.02 -18.17 23.64
CA ILE A 242 8.79 -18.70 23.03
C ILE A 242 7.86 -19.30 24.09
N ALA A 243 8.38 -20.20 24.94
CA ALA A 243 7.59 -20.84 26.00
C ALA A 243 6.98 -19.81 26.96
N LYS A 244 7.68 -18.70 27.19
CA LYS A 244 7.18 -17.60 28.02
C LYS A 244 6.16 -16.73 27.27
N TYR A 245 6.27 -16.54 25.97
CA TYR A 245 5.29 -15.80 25.17
C TYR A 245 3.94 -16.52 25.16
N GLU A 246 3.97 -17.85 25.03
CA GLU A 246 2.77 -18.67 25.17
C GLU A 246 2.21 -18.61 26.60
N GLU A 247 3.06 -18.49 27.62
CA GLU A 247 2.59 -18.24 28.98
C GLU A 247 1.82 -16.90 29.11
N VAL A 248 2.24 -15.84 28.40
CA VAL A 248 1.52 -14.55 28.33
C VAL A 248 0.16 -14.73 27.64
N ARG A 249 0.12 -15.35 26.46
CA ARG A 249 -1.12 -15.63 25.72
C ARG A 249 -2.12 -16.43 26.57
N ARG A 250 -1.64 -17.47 27.26
CA ARG A 250 -2.46 -18.27 28.18
C ARG A 250 -3.02 -17.44 29.33
N LEU A 251 -2.24 -16.52 29.88
CA LEU A 251 -2.69 -15.63 30.95
C LEU A 251 -3.75 -14.65 30.46
N LEU A 252 -3.57 -14.05 29.27
CA LEU A 252 -4.57 -13.18 28.64
C LEU A 252 -5.89 -13.94 28.40
N ARG A 253 -5.84 -15.11 27.76
CA ARG A 253 -7.02 -15.97 27.55
C ARG A 253 -7.72 -16.34 28.85
N LYS A 254 -6.97 -16.59 29.93
CA LYS A 254 -7.54 -16.93 31.24
C LYS A 254 -8.24 -15.74 31.91
N HIS A 255 -7.67 -14.56 31.80
CA HIS A 255 -8.06 -13.40 32.62
C HIS A 255 -8.97 -12.41 31.89
N MET A 256 -8.98 -12.42 30.56
CA MET A 256 -9.81 -11.53 29.75
C MET A 256 -11.13 -12.18 29.29
N THR A 257 -11.47 -13.38 29.77
CA THR A 257 -12.76 -14.04 29.50
C THR A 257 -14.02 -13.20 29.81
N PRO A 258 -14.02 -12.22 30.75
CA PRO A 258 -15.19 -11.38 30.97
C PRO A 258 -15.45 -10.34 29.86
N TYR A 259 -14.52 -10.15 28.92
CA TYR A 259 -14.63 -9.20 27.81
C TYR A 259 -15.08 -9.91 26.52
N PRO A 260 -15.64 -9.18 25.52
CA PRO A 260 -15.96 -9.75 24.21
C PRO A 260 -14.74 -10.42 23.56
N GLU A 261 -14.97 -11.48 22.78
CA GLU A 261 -13.88 -12.22 22.11
C GLU A 261 -13.00 -11.31 21.24
N SER A 262 -13.58 -10.32 20.57
CA SER A 262 -12.85 -9.30 19.79
C SER A 262 -11.87 -8.45 20.62
N THR A 263 -12.14 -8.27 21.91
CA THR A 263 -11.24 -7.57 22.84
C THR A 263 -10.07 -8.47 23.25
N LEU A 264 -10.31 -9.77 23.41
CA LEU A 264 -9.25 -10.77 23.64
C LEU A 264 -8.37 -10.93 22.39
N GLU A 265 -8.97 -10.95 21.20
CA GLU A 265 -8.24 -10.99 19.92
C GLU A 265 -7.35 -9.76 19.74
N SER A 266 -7.87 -8.56 20.03
CA SER A 266 -7.07 -7.33 20.08
C SER A 266 -5.89 -7.43 21.05
N ALA A 267 -6.06 -8.11 22.18
CA ALA A 267 -5.02 -8.24 23.21
C ALA A 267 -3.89 -9.16 22.74
N LEU A 268 -4.27 -10.27 22.10
CA LEU A 268 -3.35 -11.23 21.51
C LEU A 268 -2.61 -10.61 20.33
N ASN A 269 -3.30 -9.84 19.49
CA ASN A 269 -2.69 -9.14 18.37
C ASN A 269 -1.67 -8.09 18.84
N LEU A 270 -2.03 -7.23 19.81
CA LEU A 270 -1.10 -6.26 20.40
C LEU A 270 0.15 -6.94 20.99
N TRP A 271 -0.04 -8.07 21.66
CA TRP A 271 1.07 -8.86 22.19
C TRP A 271 1.98 -9.42 21.09
N ASP A 272 1.39 -9.96 20.03
CA ASP A 272 2.12 -10.56 18.92
C ASP A 272 2.91 -9.51 18.13
N VAL A 273 2.30 -8.36 17.84
CA VAL A 273 2.97 -7.20 17.24
C VAL A 273 4.17 -6.77 18.08
N TYR A 274 4.01 -6.64 19.40
CA TYR A 274 5.12 -6.28 20.27
C TYR A 274 6.23 -7.35 20.33
N VAL A 275 5.88 -8.64 20.31
CA VAL A 275 6.85 -9.74 20.28
C VAL A 275 7.64 -9.75 18.98
N GLU A 276 6.98 -9.50 17.86
CA GLU A 276 7.61 -9.39 16.55
C GLU A 276 8.55 -8.18 16.47
N ALA A 277 8.16 -7.07 17.11
CA ALA A 277 8.92 -5.83 17.15
C ALA A 277 10.17 -5.87 18.06
N ASP A 278 10.04 -6.40 19.28
CA ASP A 278 11.07 -6.29 20.34
C ASP A 278 11.82 -7.60 20.63
N VAL A 279 11.20 -8.75 20.29
CA VAL A 279 11.67 -10.10 20.64
C VAL A 279 12.12 -10.16 22.12
N PRO A 280 11.22 -9.80 23.05
CA PRO A 280 11.60 -9.45 24.41
C PRO A 280 12.10 -10.68 25.18
N THR A 281 13.19 -10.56 25.93
CA THR A 281 13.54 -11.60 26.92
C THR A 281 12.71 -11.39 28.18
N ILE A 282 11.71 -12.25 28.40
CA ILE A 282 10.74 -12.05 29.47
C ILE A 282 11.03 -12.91 30.72
N ARG A 283 11.18 -12.23 31.86
CA ARG A 283 11.38 -12.88 33.16
C ARG A 283 10.07 -13.33 33.79
N SER A 284 8.99 -12.57 33.58
CA SER A 284 7.66 -12.83 34.17
C SER A 284 6.54 -12.55 33.17
N ALA A 285 5.87 -13.62 32.71
CA ALA A 285 4.73 -13.52 31.80
C ALA A 285 3.53 -12.75 32.41
N LYS A 286 3.38 -12.79 33.74
CA LYS A 286 2.32 -12.10 34.48
C LYS A 286 2.36 -10.58 34.31
N VAL A 287 3.57 -10.00 34.27
CA VAL A 287 3.74 -8.56 34.12
C VAL A 287 3.27 -8.11 32.74
N TYR A 288 3.70 -8.84 31.70
CA TYR A 288 3.33 -8.54 30.32
C TYR A 288 1.83 -8.72 30.05
N ALA A 289 1.22 -9.80 30.54
CA ALA A 289 -0.22 -10.00 30.40
C ALA A 289 -1.03 -8.88 31.09
N ALA A 290 -0.61 -8.47 32.29
CA ALA A 290 -1.22 -7.35 33.00
C ALA A 290 -1.05 -6.03 32.24
N SER A 291 0.13 -5.77 31.69
CA SER A 291 0.38 -4.54 30.91
C SER A 291 -0.41 -4.50 29.61
N VAL A 292 -0.53 -5.60 28.87
CA VAL A 292 -1.36 -5.67 27.66
C VAL A 292 -2.83 -5.41 27.96
N GLU A 293 -3.38 -6.01 29.03
CA GLU A 293 -4.76 -5.73 29.46
C GLU A 293 -4.94 -4.26 29.91
N TYR A 294 -3.91 -3.68 30.54
CA TYR A 294 -3.91 -2.26 30.93
C TYR A 294 -3.96 -1.33 29.72
N ILE A 295 -3.15 -1.61 28.67
CA ILE A 295 -3.13 -0.86 27.41
C ILE A 295 -4.51 -0.88 26.77
N LEU A 296 -5.11 -2.06 26.62
CA LEU A 296 -6.41 -2.17 25.99
C LEU A 296 -7.53 -1.49 26.77
N GLY A 297 -7.47 -1.46 28.11
CA GLY A 297 -8.47 -0.70 28.86
C GLY A 297 -8.43 0.80 28.59
N HIS A 298 -7.26 1.34 28.23
CA HIS A 298 -7.14 2.74 27.78
C HIS A 298 -7.65 2.91 26.35
N LEU A 299 -7.27 2.01 25.43
CA LEU A 299 -7.66 2.09 24.02
C LEU A 299 -9.15 1.83 23.77
N ALA A 300 -9.73 0.85 24.46
CA ALA A 300 -11.13 0.45 24.35
C ALA A 300 -12.03 1.08 25.44
N ASN A 301 -11.49 2.05 26.19
CA ASN A 301 -12.19 2.87 27.18
C ASN A 301 -13.02 2.07 28.21
N PHE A 302 -12.48 0.98 28.74
CA PHE A 302 -13.12 0.17 29.79
C PHE A 302 -12.43 0.34 31.15
N PRO A 303 -13.15 0.24 32.28
CA PRO A 303 -12.63 0.60 33.59
C PRO A 303 -11.56 -0.38 34.07
N VAL A 304 -10.30 -0.01 33.90
CA VAL A 304 -9.12 -0.76 34.36
C VAL A 304 -8.18 0.14 35.14
N SER A 305 -7.48 -0.40 36.15
CA SER A 305 -6.41 0.32 36.84
C SER A 305 -5.23 -0.60 37.12
N GLN A 306 -4.02 -0.03 37.12
CA GLN A 306 -2.81 -0.81 37.42
C GLN A 306 -2.92 -1.51 38.78
N GLY A 307 -3.53 -0.89 39.78
CA GLY A 307 -3.73 -1.47 41.10
C GLY A 307 -4.66 -2.70 41.10
N LYS A 308 -5.72 -2.69 40.29
CA LYS A 308 -6.60 -3.86 40.12
C LYS A 308 -5.87 -5.00 39.40
N LEU A 309 -5.12 -4.66 38.34
CA LEU A 309 -4.38 -5.64 37.55
C LEU A 309 -3.19 -6.26 38.30
N ALA A 310 -2.51 -5.46 39.13
CA ALA A 310 -1.43 -5.92 40.01
C ALA A 310 -1.91 -7.07 40.91
N LYS A 311 -3.10 -6.90 41.53
CA LYS A 311 -3.74 -7.96 42.31
C LYS A 311 -4.16 -9.14 41.44
N LYS A 312 -4.80 -8.88 40.29
CA LYS A 312 -5.34 -9.89 39.36
C LYS A 312 -4.26 -10.85 38.84
N TYR A 313 -3.11 -10.32 38.44
CA TYR A 313 -2.02 -11.08 37.85
C TYR A 313 -0.92 -11.46 38.85
N ASN A 314 -1.07 -11.06 40.12
CA ASN A 314 -0.05 -11.24 41.17
C ASN A 314 1.31 -10.64 40.76
N THR A 315 1.29 -9.33 40.53
CA THR A 315 2.44 -8.48 40.14
C THR A 315 2.35 -7.12 40.86
N THR A 316 3.24 -6.18 40.56
CA THR A 316 3.25 -4.82 41.13
C THR A 316 2.83 -3.76 40.10
N THR A 317 2.25 -2.66 40.56
CA THR A 317 1.89 -1.51 39.70
C THR A 317 3.10 -0.94 38.99
N THR A 318 4.24 -0.83 39.67
CA THR A 318 5.53 -0.39 39.10
C THR A 318 5.96 -1.27 37.92
N SER A 319 5.86 -2.60 38.07
CA SER A 319 6.24 -3.53 36.99
C SER A 319 5.31 -3.41 35.78
N ILE A 320 4.00 -3.21 36.04
CA ILE A 320 3.00 -2.97 34.99
C ILE A 320 3.31 -1.68 34.23
N SER A 321 3.60 -0.60 34.95
CA SER A 321 3.90 0.71 34.36
C SER A 321 5.17 0.68 33.49
N GLN A 322 6.26 0.10 34.00
CA GLN A 322 7.51 -0.05 33.24
C GLN A 322 7.30 -0.88 31.97
N THR A 323 6.54 -1.96 32.07
CA THR A 323 6.28 -2.86 30.92
C THR A 323 5.28 -2.25 29.94
N TYR A 324 4.31 -1.47 30.43
CA TYR A 324 3.38 -0.67 29.60
C TYR A 324 4.17 0.28 28.71
N ASN A 325 5.04 1.11 29.29
CA ASN A 325 5.85 2.07 28.54
C ASN A 325 6.76 1.37 27.54
N LYS A 326 7.30 0.19 27.90
CA LYS A 326 8.12 -0.61 27.01
C LYS A 326 7.35 -1.10 25.78
N ILE A 327 6.12 -1.59 25.98
CA ILE A 327 5.27 -2.08 24.89
C ILE A 327 4.83 -0.90 24.01
N ILE A 328 4.29 0.16 24.60
CA ILE A 328 3.78 1.32 23.86
C ILE A 328 4.88 1.98 23.03
N ARG A 329 6.05 2.31 23.61
CA ARG A 329 7.15 2.92 22.85
C ARG A 329 7.55 2.11 21.62
N LYS A 330 7.52 0.78 21.73
CA LYS A 330 7.91 -0.10 20.62
C LYS A 330 6.81 -0.27 19.58
N VAL A 331 5.53 -0.26 19.99
CA VAL A 331 4.40 -0.32 19.06
C VAL A 331 4.21 1.02 18.35
N ASP A 332 4.47 2.14 19.04
CA ASP A 332 4.35 3.49 18.51
C ASP A 332 5.43 3.78 17.45
N THR A 333 6.66 3.32 17.68
CA THR A 333 7.76 3.35 16.68
C THR A 333 7.51 2.49 15.43
N LEU A 334 6.55 1.56 15.46
CA LEU A 334 6.11 0.84 14.25
C LEU A 334 4.99 1.57 13.51
N ARG A 335 4.25 2.44 14.21
CA ARG A 335 3.18 3.27 13.63
C ARG A 335 3.73 4.56 13.02
N HIS A 336 4.83 5.05 13.58
CA HIS A 336 5.61 6.19 13.10
C HIS A 336 7.08 5.76 13.08
N PRO A 337 7.59 5.23 11.95
CA PRO A 337 9.01 4.90 11.82
C PRO A 337 9.81 6.19 12.04
N LEU A 338 10.60 6.25 13.12
CA LEU A 338 11.47 7.39 13.37
C LEU A 338 12.49 7.48 12.23
N GLU A 339 12.56 8.63 11.57
CA GLU A 339 13.77 9.07 10.89
C GLU A 339 14.88 9.12 11.96
N GLU A 340 15.89 8.28 11.81
CA GLU A 340 17.05 8.24 12.71
C GLU A 340 17.87 9.51 12.49
N ASP A 341 17.59 10.58 13.24
CA ASP A 341 18.55 11.63 13.64
C ASP A 341 17.83 12.64 14.54
N ASP A 342 17.67 12.32 15.84
CA ASP A 342 17.52 13.35 16.90
C ASP A 342 17.71 12.72 18.30
N ASP A 343 18.96 12.67 18.73
CA ASP A 343 19.44 12.07 19.98
C ASP A 343 19.35 13.03 21.19
N ASP A 344 18.42 14.00 21.19
CA ASP A 344 18.42 15.12 22.16
C ASP A 344 17.15 15.29 23.05
N PHE A 345 16.31 14.27 23.22
CA PHE A 345 15.21 14.31 24.21
C PHE A 345 15.49 13.48 25.47
N PHE A 346 16.33 14.04 26.36
CA PHE A 346 16.43 13.61 27.76
C PHE A 346 15.12 13.94 28.52
N PHE A 347 14.31 12.92 28.83
CA PHE A 347 13.25 13.07 29.85
C PHE A 347 13.89 13.12 31.23
N ASP A 348 13.79 14.28 31.90
CA ASP A 348 14.21 14.49 33.29
C ASP A 348 13.43 13.57 34.26
N GLU A 349 14.16 12.68 34.95
CA GLU A 349 13.62 11.73 35.94
C GLU A 349 13.05 12.40 37.21
N SER A 350 13.14 13.73 37.34
CA SER A 350 12.67 14.47 38.51
C SER A 350 11.14 14.56 38.63
N PHE A 351 10.37 14.37 37.55
CA PHE A 351 8.91 14.57 37.55
C PHE A 351 8.11 13.41 38.17
N LEU A 352 8.72 12.24 38.41
CA LEU A 352 8.02 11.04 38.88
C LEU A 352 7.95 10.89 40.42
N LEU A 353 8.55 11.79 41.20
CA LEU A 353 8.73 11.58 42.65
C LEU A 353 7.93 12.48 43.60
N THR A 354 7.16 13.46 43.13
CA THR A 354 6.32 14.27 44.03
C THR A 354 4.85 13.92 43.86
N GLY A 355 4.44 12.86 44.54
CA GLY A 355 3.03 12.50 44.64
C GLY A 355 2.21 13.60 45.33
N GLN A 356 1.47 14.38 44.53
CA GLN A 356 0.26 15.06 44.96
C GLN A 356 -0.81 14.95 43.86
N SER A 357 -1.94 14.37 44.25
CA SER A 357 -3.19 14.34 43.48
C SER A 357 -3.81 15.73 43.47
N SER A 358 -4.02 16.32 42.29
CA SER A 358 -5.29 16.96 41.92
C SER A 358 -5.21 17.65 40.57
N ALA A 359 -6.30 17.53 39.80
CA ALA A 359 -6.68 18.32 38.61
C ALA A 359 -5.72 18.25 37.41
N ILE A 360 -6.26 17.81 36.28
CA ILE A 360 -5.65 17.99 34.97
C ILE A 360 -5.37 19.49 34.81
N ASP A 361 -4.10 19.86 34.78
CA ASP A 361 -3.67 21.22 34.48
C ASP A 361 -4.02 21.49 33.01
N THR A 362 -5.10 22.24 32.81
CA THR A 362 -5.59 22.63 31.49
C THR A 362 -4.52 23.39 30.70
N GLN A 363 -3.54 24.00 31.37
CA GLN A 363 -2.43 24.70 30.73
C GLN A 363 -1.38 23.72 30.19
N ALA A 364 -1.14 22.60 30.88
CA ALA A 364 -0.32 21.50 30.37
C ALA A 364 -1.01 20.74 29.23
N LEU A 365 -2.34 20.63 29.25
CA LEU A 365 -3.13 20.07 28.14
C LEU A 365 -3.12 21.00 26.92
N ILE A 366 -3.21 22.33 27.12
CA ILE A 366 -3.03 23.32 26.05
C ILE A 366 -1.60 23.24 25.50
N GLN A 367 -0.58 23.14 26.34
CA GLN A 367 0.80 22.96 25.89
C GLN A 367 1.00 21.62 25.16
N HIS A 368 0.32 20.55 25.56
CA HIS A 368 0.38 19.25 24.90
C HIS A 368 -0.35 19.23 23.55
N VAL A 369 -1.48 19.94 23.43
CA VAL A 369 -2.17 20.14 22.13
C VAL A 369 -1.37 21.06 21.22
N MET A 370 -0.63 22.02 21.77
CA MET A 370 0.24 22.93 21.02
C MET A 370 1.57 22.28 20.61
N THR A 371 2.01 21.20 21.26
CA THR A 371 3.25 20.45 20.95
C THR A 371 3.03 19.28 19.98
N SER A 372 1.80 19.03 19.54
CA SER A 372 1.48 18.17 18.39
C SER A 372 1.51 18.90 17.04
N TYR A 373 2.00 20.15 16.99
CA TYR A 373 2.19 20.91 15.76
C TYR A 373 3.66 21.31 15.64
N GLU A 374 4.29 20.93 14.53
CA GLU A 374 5.71 21.22 14.30
C GLU A 374 5.93 22.72 14.13
N THR A 375 6.96 23.24 14.80
CA THR A 375 7.40 24.62 14.58
C THR A 375 8.03 24.70 13.19
N PRO A 376 7.81 25.78 12.40
CA PRO A 376 8.45 25.90 11.09
C PRO A 376 9.96 25.74 11.21
N PRO A 377 10.61 25.00 10.30
CA PRO A 377 12.04 24.77 10.37
C PRO A 377 12.80 26.09 10.25
N GLU A 378 14.04 26.10 10.74
CA GLU A 378 14.91 27.27 10.54
C GLU A 378 15.23 27.48 9.07
N LEU A 379 15.20 28.73 8.62
CA LEU A 379 15.61 29.11 7.27
C LEU A 379 17.04 28.62 6.97
N ASP A 380 17.17 27.87 5.88
CA ASP A 380 18.45 27.37 5.42
C ASP A 380 19.35 28.51 4.88
N PRO A 381 20.68 28.30 4.73
CA PRO A 381 21.58 29.35 4.25
C PRO A 381 21.25 29.88 2.84
N LYS A 382 20.66 29.07 1.96
CA LYS A 382 20.27 29.44 0.60
C LYS A 382 19.02 30.33 0.63
N GLN A 383 18.03 29.99 1.45
CA GLN A 383 16.83 30.77 1.71
C GLN A 383 17.17 32.14 2.32
N LYS A 384 18.02 32.17 3.35
CA LYS A 384 18.53 33.42 3.95
C LYS A 384 19.21 34.30 2.89
N SER A 385 20.16 33.73 2.14
CA SER A 385 20.88 34.49 1.12
C SER A 385 20.00 34.94 -0.05
N GLN A 386 18.90 34.24 -0.30
CA GLN A 386 17.89 34.65 -1.27
C GLN A 386 17.12 35.88 -0.77
N LEU A 387 16.61 35.85 0.47
CA LEU A 387 15.87 36.97 1.06
C LEU A 387 16.72 38.26 1.17
N GLU A 388 18.04 38.14 1.32
CA GLU A 388 18.97 39.29 1.30
C GLU A 388 19.05 39.98 -0.06
N ARG A 389 18.89 39.23 -1.16
CA ARG A 389 19.12 39.73 -2.53
C ARG A 389 17.85 40.17 -3.23
N LEU A 390 16.70 39.61 -2.84
CA LEU A 390 15.43 39.86 -3.51
C LEU A 390 14.90 41.26 -3.21
N PRO A 391 14.26 41.92 -4.20
CA PRO A 391 13.65 43.21 -3.99
C PRO A 391 12.47 43.09 -3.00
N LEU A 392 12.41 44.03 -2.07
CA LEU A 392 11.26 44.24 -1.19
C LEU A 392 10.19 45.01 -1.95
N VAL A 393 8.94 44.52 -1.92
CA VAL A 393 7.79 45.19 -2.52
C VAL A 393 6.73 45.51 -1.48
N ASP A 394 6.04 46.64 -1.65
CA ASP A 394 4.95 47.08 -0.79
C ASP A 394 3.67 46.28 -1.06
N GLU A 395 3.71 45.00 -0.72
CA GLU A 395 2.62 44.05 -0.84
C GLU A 395 2.37 43.36 0.51
N THR A 396 1.10 43.02 0.76
CA THR A 396 0.70 42.20 1.91
C THR A 396 0.26 40.82 1.44
N TRP A 397 0.94 39.78 1.91
CA TRP A 397 0.63 38.38 1.59
C TRP A 397 0.04 37.68 2.81
N ILE A 398 -0.90 36.76 2.61
CA ILE A 398 -1.60 36.07 3.69
C ILE A 398 -1.29 34.57 3.61
N GLY A 399 -0.70 34.05 4.67
CA GLY A 399 -0.44 32.62 4.87
C GLY A 399 -1.49 32.00 5.79
N SER A 400 -2.05 30.85 5.41
CA SER A 400 -3.01 30.15 6.26
C SER A 400 -3.03 28.64 6.02
N ARG A 401 -3.54 27.91 7.01
CA ARG A 401 -3.85 26.48 6.90
C ARG A 401 -5.31 26.22 7.25
N ALA A 402 -5.85 25.14 6.70
CA ALA A 402 -7.14 24.62 7.11
C ALA A 402 -7.21 23.11 6.96
N ALA A 403 -7.78 22.44 7.96
CA ALA A 403 -8.22 21.06 7.81
C ALA A 403 -9.32 20.97 6.74
N MET A 404 -9.24 19.92 5.93
CA MET A 404 -10.21 19.53 4.93
C MET A 404 -11.02 18.31 5.41
N PRO A 405 -12.20 18.04 4.81
CA PRO A 405 -12.93 16.81 5.07
C PRO A 405 -12.04 15.60 4.85
N ALA A 406 -12.22 14.57 5.68
CA ALA A 406 -11.40 13.37 5.63
C ALA A 406 -11.37 12.77 4.21
N LEU A 407 -10.17 12.60 3.68
CA LEU A 407 -9.93 11.83 2.47
C LEU A 407 -9.62 10.39 2.88
N LEU A 408 -10.18 9.45 2.12
CA LEU A 408 -9.90 8.03 2.28
C LEU A 408 -8.74 7.69 1.34
N LEU A 409 -7.61 7.31 1.94
CA LEU A 409 -6.42 6.84 1.24
C LEU A 409 -6.26 5.34 1.51
N GLU A 410 -5.47 4.63 0.69
CA GLU A 410 -5.13 3.21 0.89
C GLU A 410 -4.53 2.94 2.30
N SER A 411 -3.95 3.95 2.94
CA SER A 411 -3.38 3.91 4.30
C SER A 411 -4.37 4.19 5.44
N GLY A 412 -5.64 4.47 5.13
CA GLY A 412 -6.70 4.83 6.08
C GLY A 412 -7.26 6.24 5.90
N SER A 413 -8.22 6.61 6.75
CA SER A 413 -8.85 7.93 6.73
C SER A 413 -7.90 8.97 7.34
N VAL A 414 -7.54 9.98 6.55
CA VAL A 414 -6.72 11.11 6.96
C VAL A 414 -7.55 12.37 6.77
N GLU A 415 -7.54 13.28 7.74
CA GLU A 415 -8.05 14.65 7.56
C GLU A 415 -6.88 15.52 7.08
N PRO A 416 -6.71 15.75 5.77
CA PRO A 416 -5.55 16.49 5.31
C PRO A 416 -5.67 17.97 5.68
N GLU A 417 -4.52 18.63 5.82
CA GLU A 417 -4.42 20.07 5.96
C GLU A 417 -4.00 20.69 4.63
N VAL A 418 -4.66 21.77 4.23
CA VAL A 418 -4.26 22.57 3.06
C VAL A 418 -3.59 23.83 3.57
N CYS A 419 -2.42 24.16 3.03
CA CYS A 419 -1.72 25.41 3.25
C CYS A 419 -1.79 26.28 2.00
N ILE A 420 -1.97 27.59 2.16
CA ILE A 420 -2.02 28.57 1.06
C ILE A 420 -1.23 29.83 1.37
N TRP A 421 -0.73 30.47 0.31
CA TRP A 421 -0.32 31.87 0.29
C TRP A 421 -1.14 32.65 -0.73
N VAL A 422 -1.75 33.75 -0.32
CA VAL A 422 -2.65 34.55 -1.15
C VAL A 422 -2.39 36.04 -0.98
N HIS A 423 -2.61 36.82 -2.02
CA HIS A 423 -2.60 38.28 -1.91
C HIS A 423 -3.71 38.80 -0.98
N GLU A 424 -3.52 39.96 -0.35
CA GLU A 424 -4.51 40.54 0.60
C GLU A 424 -5.90 40.82 0.00
N SER A 425 -6.00 40.95 -1.33
CA SER A 425 -7.27 41.07 -2.05
C SER A 425 -8.04 39.75 -2.16
N GLY A 426 -7.44 38.62 -1.76
CA GLY A 426 -7.98 37.26 -1.92
C GLY A 426 -7.64 36.59 -3.27
N HIS A 427 -6.94 37.30 -4.17
CA HIS A 427 -6.45 36.75 -5.44
C HIS A 427 -5.27 37.59 -5.98
N PRO A 428 -4.22 37.00 -6.56
CA PRO A 428 -4.04 35.57 -6.81
C PRO A 428 -3.67 34.78 -5.56
N VAL A 429 -3.96 33.47 -5.60
CA VAL A 429 -3.34 32.49 -4.71
C VAL A 429 -1.97 32.19 -5.30
N PHE A 430 -0.91 32.64 -4.63
CA PHE A 430 0.46 32.50 -5.11
C PHE A 430 0.93 31.04 -5.09
N SER A 431 0.65 30.34 -4.00
CA SER A 431 1.03 28.93 -3.82
C SER A 431 0.05 28.23 -2.89
N HIS A 432 -0.07 26.92 -3.04
CA HIS A 432 -0.88 26.06 -2.19
C HIS A 432 -0.33 24.64 -2.18
N GLY A 433 -0.62 23.89 -1.12
CA GLY A 433 -0.21 22.50 -0.97
C GLY A 433 -1.09 21.76 0.03
N ILE A 434 -0.97 20.43 0.03
CA ILE A 434 -1.71 19.52 0.91
C ILE A 434 -0.70 18.76 1.75
N THR A 435 -0.96 18.61 3.04
CA THR A 435 -0.12 17.85 3.97
C THR A 435 -0.95 17.11 5.03
N THR A 436 -0.29 16.30 5.84
CA THR A 436 -0.87 15.63 7.02
C THR A 436 -0.96 16.57 8.23
N PRO A 437 -1.91 16.35 9.16
CA PRO A 437 -1.96 17.11 10.41
C PRO A 437 -0.65 16.98 11.18
N GLY A 438 -0.02 18.12 11.46
CA GLY A 438 1.28 18.19 12.14
C GLY A 438 2.33 18.94 11.33
N ASP A 439 2.34 18.76 10.00
CA ASP A 439 3.44 19.21 9.13
C ASP A 439 3.16 20.55 8.43
N SER A 440 2.02 21.19 8.73
CA SER A 440 1.61 22.44 8.11
C SER A 440 2.62 23.58 8.31
N GLY A 441 3.43 23.55 9.37
CA GLY A 441 4.49 24.54 9.61
C GLY A 441 5.60 24.48 8.56
N HIS A 442 6.05 23.27 8.22
CA HIS A 442 7.04 23.01 7.18
C HIS A 442 6.50 23.42 5.81
N LEU A 443 5.32 22.90 5.45
CA LEU A 443 4.72 23.17 4.15
C LEU A 443 4.45 24.67 3.94
N LEU A 444 3.97 25.39 4.95
CA LEU A 444 3.69 26.81 4.81
C LEU A 444 4.97 27.63 4.53
N LEU A 445 6.12 27.24 5.09
CA LEU A 445 7.38 27.91 4.81
C LEU A 445 7.89 27.62 3.39
N ASP A 446 7.82 26.38 2.94
CA ASP A 446 8.22 26.00 1.58
C ASP A 446 7.36 26.71 0.53
N LEU A 447 6.05 26.76 0.75
CA LEU A 447 5.12 27.45 -0.13
C LEU A 447 5.36 28.97 -0.15
N LEU A 448 5.89 29.58 0.93
CA LEU A 448 6.28 30.99 0.91
C LEU A 448 7.43 31.20 -0.06
N PHE A 449 8.46 30.35 -0.02
CA PHE A 449 9.58 30.45 -0.96
C PHE A 449 9.17 30.10 -2.38
N GLU A 450 8.22 29.19 -2.58
CA GLU A 450 7.62 28.99 -3.90
C GLU A 450 6.97 30.28 -4.39
N ALA A 451 6.10 30.91 -3.58
CA ALA A 451 5.42 32.16 -3.91
C ALA A 451 6.41 33.29 -4.24
N ILE A 452 7.47 33.42 -3.45
CA ILE A 452 8.57 34.39 -3.66
C ILE A 452 9.25 34.20 -5.01
N ASN A 453 9.37 32.95 -5.48
CA ASN A 453 10.09 32.60 -6.70
C ASN A 453 9.20 32.47 -7.95
N LYS A 454 7.88 32.59 -7.80
CA LYS A 454 6.93 32.24 -8.87
C LYS A 454 6.79 33.36 -9.90
N GLU A 455 7.46 33.18 -11.04
CA GLU A 455 7.50 34.17 -12.13
C GLU A 455 6.13 34.49 -12.74
N GLU A 456 5.15 33.59 -12.60
CA GLU A 456 3.77 33.77 -13.08
C GLU A 456 3.10 35.00 -12.47
N PHE A 457 3.43 35.33 -11.22
CA PHE A 457 2.86 36.47 -10.49
C PHE A 457 3.80 37.68 -10.47
N GLY A 458 4.76 37.73 -11.39
CA GLY A 458 5.78 38.76 -11.53
C GLY A 458 7.19 38.30 -11.15
N PRO A 459 8.20 39.16 -11.30
CA PRO A 459 9.58 38.81 -10.94
C PRO A 459 9.72 38.40 -9.47
N PRO A 460 10.69 37.53 -9.14
CA PRO A 460 10.93 37.10 -7.77
C PRO A 460 11.12 38.28 -6.80
N ARG A 461 10.40 38.27 -5.69
CA ARG A 461 10.32 39.37 -4.73
C ARG A 461 9.88 38.90 -3.35
N LYS A 462 10.21 39.68 -2.32
CA LYS A 462 9.71 39.46 -0.96
C LYS A 462 8.68 40.54 -0.59
N PRO A 463 7.57 40.20 0.07
CA PRO A 463 6.58 41.18 0.51
C PRO A 463 7.08 42.00 1.69
N ALA A 464 6.61 43.23 1.81
CA ALA A 464 6.85 44.08 2.98
C ALA A 464 6.09 43.57 4.21
N ARG A 465 4.92 42.95 4.00
CA ARG A 465 4.09 42.43 5.09
C ARG A 465 3.53 41.04 4.79
N ILE A 466 3.50 40.22 5.83
CA ILE A 466 2.87 38.92 5.85
C ILE A 466 1.86 38.87 7.00
N LEU A 467 0.65 38.43 6.71
CA LEU A 467 -0.37 38.11 7.71
C LEU A 467 -0.51 36.60 7.83
N ILE A 468 -0.46 36.08 9.05
CA ILE A 468 -0.64 34.66 9.35
C ILE A 468 -1.95 34.47 10.11
N ALA A 469 -2.85 33.68 9.53
CA ALA A 469 -4.16 33.38 10.12
C ALA A 469 -4.10 32.35 11.26
N SER A 470 -2.92 31.78 11.54
CA SER A 470 -2.67 30.82 12.62
C SER A 470 -1.78 31.46 13.69
N GLU A 471 -2.36 31.86 14.82
CA GLU A 471 -1.69 32.63 15.89
C GLU A 471 -0.36 32.02 16.37
N TRP A 472 -0.31 30.70 16.48
CA TRP A 472 0.88 29.97 16.94
C TRP A 472 2.08 30.03 15.98
N LEU A 473 1.85 30.32 14.69
CA LEU A 473 2.90 30.43 13.65
C LEU A 473 3.51 31.83 13.54
N VAL A 474 2.89 32.83 14.17
CA VAL A 474 3.27 34.23 14.00
C VAL A 474 4.66 34.50 14.59
N GLU A 475 4.90 34.14 15.85
CA GLU A 475 6.21 34.38 16.50
C GLU A 475 7.36 33.59 15.85
N PRO A 476 7.22 32.27 15.54
CA PRO A 476 8.28 31.52 14.88
C PRO A 476 8.66 32.09 13.50
N LEU A 477 7.68 32.51 12.69
CA LEU A 477 7.97 33.11 11.38
C LEU A 477 8.52 34.53 11.51
N ARG A 478 8.01 35.34 12.45
CA ARG A 478 8.52 36.68 12.71
C ARG A 478 10.01 36.66 13.08
N ALA A 479 10.39 35.79 14.00
CA ALA A 479 11.77 35.66 14.45
C ALA A 479 12.76 35.38 13.30
N GLN A 480 12.29 34.74 12.23
CA GLN A 480 13.11 34.35 11.08
C GLN A 480 13.05 35.34 9.91
N LEU A 481 11.92 36.02 9.71
CA LEU A 481 11.67 36.87 8.53
C LEU A 481 11.89 38.38 8.79
N GLU A 482 11.71 38.84 10.03
CA GLU A 482 11.92 40.24 10.42
C GLU A 482 13.36 40.74 10.15
N PRO A 483 14.43 39.94 10.31
CA PRO A 483 15.79 40.32 9.90
C PRO A 483 15.96 40.66 8.41
N PHE A 484 14.98 40.29 7.57
CA PHE A 484 14.96 40.57 6.13
C PHE A 484 13.93 41.64 5.74
N ASP A 485 13.54 42.51 6.68
CA ASP A 485 12.59 43.62 6.48
C ASP A 485 11.16 43.18 6.10
N ILE A 486 10.75 41.97 6.51
CA ILE A 486 9.39 41.45 6.31
C ILE A 486 8.63 41.54 7.64
N GLU A 487 7.60 42.38 7.70
CA GLU A 487 6.72 42.49 8.86
C GLU A 487 5.79 41.27 8.92
N VAL A 488 5.70 40.60 10.08
CA VAL A 488 4.86 39.41 10.27
C VAL A 488 3.86 39.66 11.38
N ASP A 489 2.56 39.58 11.09
CA ASP A 489 1.47 39.81 12.03
C ASP A 489 0.39 38.72 11.97
N TYR A 490 -0.37 38.59 13.07
CA TYR A 490 -1.58 37.77 13.09
C TYR A 490 -2.71 38.45 12.31
N GLY A 491 -3.33 37.75 11.35
CA GLY A 491 -4.48 38.29 10.61
C GLY A 491 -4.79 37.56 9.30
N GLY A 492 -5.68 38.14 8.50
CA GLY A 492 -6.04 37.61 7.19
C GLY A 492 -7.16 36.55 7.16
N ASP A 493 -7.67 36.12 8.33
CA ASP A 493 -8.76 35.13 8.46
C ASP A 493 -9.98 35.41 7.56
N ARG A 494 -10.41 36.68 7.50
CA ARG A 494 -11.58 37.08 6.71
C ARG A 494 -11.38 36.91 5.19
N ILE A 495 -10.14 36.87 4.73
CA ILE A 495 -9.79 36.71 3.31
C ILE A 495 -9.68 35.22 2.96
N VAL A 496 -9.05 34.42 3.83
CA VAL A 496 -8.82 32.99 3.58
C VAL A 496 -10.01 32.09 3.94
N ALA A 497 -10.85 32.49 4.92
CA ALA A 497 -11.99 31.68 5.35
C ALA A 497 -13.00 31.36 4.22
N PRO A 498 -13.38 32.32 3.35
CA PRO A 498 -14.24 32.02 2.20
C PRO A 498 -13.59 31.06 1.19
N ILE A 499 -12.27 31.17 0.96
CA ILE A 499 -11.51 30.29 0.07
C ILE A 499 -11.59 28.85 0.58
N PHE A 500 -11.26 28.64 1.86
CA PHE A 500 -11.33 27.30 2.46
C PHE A 500 -12.77 26.78 2.55
N SER A 501 -13.76 27.62 2.82
CA SER A 501 -15.18 27.22 2.81
C SER A 501 -15.57 26.64 1.45
N ASN A 502 -15.21 27.33 0.36
CA ASN A 502 -15.48 26.85 -0.99
C ASN A 502 -14.74 25.55 -1.30
N MET A 503 -13.48 25.41 -0.89
CA MET A 503 -12.71 24.18 -1.07
C MET A 503 -13.35 22.99 -0.33
N ARG A 504 -13.74 23.18 0.94
CA ARG A 504 -14.41 22.14 1.72
C ARG A 504 -15.75 21.74 1.12
N GLU A 505 -16.52 22.72 0.67
CA GLU A 505 -17.80 22.47 0.00
C GLU A 505 -17.59 21.64 -1.27
N HIS A 506 -16.57 21.95 -2.07
CA HIS A 506 -16.24 21.20 -3.28
C HIS A 506 -15.84 19.74 -2.97
N VAL A 507 -14.95 19.53 -1.99
CA VAL A 507 -14.54 18.17 -1.56
C VAL A 507 -15.72 17.38 -1.01
N THR A 508 -16.57 18.01 -0.18
CA THR A 508 -17.75 17.36 0.41
C THR A 508 -18.80 17.01 -0.65
N GLN A 509 -18.95 17.84 -1.69
CA GLN A 509 -19.84 17.55 -2.81
C GLN A 509 -19.38 16.34 -3.63
N GLN A 510 -18.08 16.04 -3.62
CA GLN A 510 -17.48 14.91 -4.36
C GLN A 510 -17.37 13.62 -3.55
N ALA A 511 -17.55 13.66 -2.23
CA ALA A 511 -17.47 12.46 -1.38
C ALA A 511 -18.65 11.50 -1.64
N PRO A 512 -18.43 10.17 -1.62
CA PRO A 512 -19.49 9.17 -1.77
C PRO A 512 -20.55 9.31 -0.66
N LYS A 513 -21.83 9.31 -1.04
CA LYS A 513 -22.97 9.46 -0.14
C LYS A 513 -23.74 8.15 0.03
N PRO A 514 -24.44 7.92 1.16
CA PRO A 514 -25.36 6.80 1.31
C PRO A 514 -26.44 6.80 0.22
N TYR A 515 -26.79 5.61 -0.29
CA TYR A 515 -27.71 5.46 -1.40
C TYR A 515 -29.13 5.93 -1.08
N LEU A 516 -29.58 5.79 0.17
CA LEU A 516 -30.94 6.16 0.59
C LEU A 516 -31.02 7.58 1.15
N GLU A 517 -29.92 8.34 1.16
CA GLU A 517 -29.91 9.72 1.67
C GLU A 517 -30.87 10.64 0.89
N ASN A 518 -30.97 10.42 -0.42
CA ASN A 518 -31.83 11.23 -1.30
C ASN A 518 -33.35 11.01 -1.09
N LYS A 519 -33.73 9.99 -0.30
CA LYS A 519 -35.12 9.56 0.00
C LYS A 519 -35.99 9.21 -1.21
N LYS A 520 -35.44 9.22 -2.42
CA LYS A 520 -36.12 8.89 -3.68
C LYS A 520 -35.80 7.47 -4.11
N THR A 521 -34.56 7.03 -3.89
CA THR A 521 -34.12 5.67 -4.17
C THR A 521 -34.77 4.71 -3.17
N LYS A 522 -35.33 3.61 -3.67
CA LYS A 522 -35.96 2.57 -2.85
C LYS A 522 -34.90 1.61 -2.31
N ALA A 523 -35.09 1.13 -1.08
CA ALA A 523 -34.17 0.20 -0.44
C ALA A 523 -34.07 -1.13 -1.19
N GLU A 524 -35.16 -1.56 -1.82
CA GLU A 524 -35.23 -2.77 -2.65
C GLU A 524 -34.38 -2.64 -3.92
N THR A 525 -34.37 -1.46 -4.54
CA THR A 525 -33.55 -1.16 -5.72
C THR A 525 -32.06 -1.23 -5.38
N VAL A 526 -31.65 -0.69 -4.22
CA VAL A 526 -30.25 -0.78 -3.76
C VAL A 526 -29.89 -2.22 -3.35
N ALA A 527 -30.81 -2.95 -2.73
CA ALA A 527 -30.59 -4.37 -2.42
C ALA A 527 -30.33 -5.20 -3.69
N ALA A 528 -31.08 -4.92 -4.77
CA ALA A 528 -30.86 -5.55 -6.07
C ALA A 528 -29.49 -5.20 -6.68
N LEU A 529 -29.01 -3.96 -6.51
CA LEU A 529 -27.64 -3.57 -6.88
C LEU A 529 -26.60 -4.39 -6.13
N PHE A 530 -26.71 -4.51 -4.80
CA PHE A 530 -25.78 -5.31 -4.00
C PHE A 530 -25.79 -6.78 -4.39
N GLN A 531 -26.96 -7.35 -4.65
CA GLN A 531 -27.09 -8.74 -5.10
C GLN A 531 -26.41 -8.97 -6.46
N ALA A 532 -26.66 -8.11 -7.45
CA ALA A 532 -26.02 -8.21 -8.75
C ALA A 532 -24.51 -7.97 -8.68
N SER A 533 -24.08 -7.03 -7.84
CA SER A 533 -22.67 -6.72 -7.57
C SER A 533 -21.94 -7.90 -6.94
N ALA A 534 -22.54 -8.55 -5.94
CA ALA A 534 -21.96 -9.74 -5.32
C ALA A 534 -21.86 -10.90 -6.31
N ALA A 535 -22.89 -11.12 -7.14
CA ALA A 535 -22.89 -12.15 -8.16
C ALA A 535 -21.79 -11.91 -9.22
N PHE A 536 -21.68 -10.67 -9.72
CA PHE A 536 -20.61 -10.23 -10.62
C PHE A 536 -19.23 -10.50 -9.99
N TYR A 537 -19.02 -10.03 -8.76
CA TYR A 537 -17.73 -10.14 -8.09
C TYR A 537 -17.30 -11.59 -7.86
N GLN A 538 -18.25 -12.46 -7.50
CA GLN A 538 -17.99 -13.90 -7.34
C GLN A 538 -17.57 -14.58 -8.64
N GLN A 539 -18.09 -14.13 -9.79
CA GLN A 539 -17.71 -14.71 -11.09
C GLN A 539 -16.33 -14.28 -11.57
N LYS A 540 -15.82 -13.15 -11.07
CA LYS A 540 -14.54 -12.52 -11.46
C LYS A 540 -14.41 -12.30 -12.97
N PRO A 541 -15.37 -11.63 -13.64
CA PRO A 541 -15.33 -11.46 -15.10
C PRO A 541 -14.08 -10.72 -15.61
N TRP A 542 -13.46 -9.87 -14.78
CA TRP A 542 -12.18 -9.21 -15.07
C TRP A 542 -11.01 -10.16 -15.27
N SER A 543 -11.09 -11.42 -14.80
CA SER A 543 -10.06 -12.43 -15.04
C SER A 543 -10.07 -13.01 -16.46
N VAL A 544 -11.09 -12.68 -17.26
CA VAL A 544 -11.31 -13.29 -18.60
C VAL A 544 -11.71 -12.30 -19.68
N ILE A 545 -12.34 -11.18 -19.32
CA ILE A 545 -12.61 -10.05 -20.21
C ILE A 545 -11.43 -9.09 -20.10
N GLY A 546 -10.78 -8.79 -21.22
CA GLY A 546 -9.64 -7.87 -21.22
C GLY A 546 -10.07 -6.45 -20.86
N ASP A 547 -9.21 -5.72 -20.15
CA ASP A 547 -9.41 -4.29 -19.89
C ASP A 547 -9.64 -3.55 -21.21
N MET A 548 -10.52 -2.55 -21.20
CA MET A 548 -10.85 -1.71 -22.36
C MET A 548 -11.49 -2.48 -23.53
N HIS A 549 -12.08 -3.66 -23.35
CA HIS A 549 -12.84 -4.34 -24.41
C HIS A 549 -14.36 -4.18 -24.19
N PRO A 550 -15.02 -3.26 -24.90
CA PRO A 550 -16.43 -3.02 -24.67
C PRO A 550 -17.28 -4.18 -25.19
N PHE A 551 -18.37 -4.46 -24.49
CA PHE A 551 -19.47 -5.31 -24.95
C PHE A 551 -20.79 -4.54 -24.91
N CYS A 552 -21.78 -5.05 -25.61
CA CYS A 552 -23.09 -4.42 -25.73
C CYS A 552 -24.09 -5.08 -24.78
N VAL A 553 -24.82 -4.30 -24.02
CA VAL A 553 -25.98 -4.74 -23.21
C VAL A 553 -27.22 -4.00 -23.71
N ASP A 554 -28.17 -4.74 -24.28
CA ASP A 554 -29.42 -4.22 -24.80
C ASP A 554 -30.52 -4.32 -23.73
N LEU A 555 -30.95 -3.15 -23.26
CA LEU A 555 -32.02 -2.98 -22.28
C LEU A 555 -33.24 -2.27 -22.89
N ARG A 556 -33.38 -2.22 -24.22
CA ARG A 556 -34.49 -1.51 -24.88
C ARG A 556 -35.87 -2.04 -24.50
N ASP A 557 -35.98 -3.35 -24.29
CA ASP A 557 -37.23 -3.98 -23.85
C ASP A 557 -37.62 -3.62 -22.40
N TRP A 558 -36.74 -2.93 -21.66
CA TRP A 558 -37.01 -2.37 -20.32
C TRP A 558 -37.41 -0.88 -20.37
N ASP A 559 -37.71 -0.35 -21.56
CA ASP A 559 -37.86 1.09 -21.85
C ASP A 559 -36.58 1.90 -21.56
N LEU A 560 -35.41 1.28 -21.70
CA LEU A 560 -34.08 1.90 -21.55
C LEU A 560 -33.35 1.94 -22.90
N GLY A 561 -32.02 2.09 -22.88
CA GLY A 561 -31.16 2.13 -24.05
C GLY A 561 -30.39 0.84 -24.31
N GLU A 562 -29.53 0.90 -25.31
CA GLU A 562 -28.44 -0.05 -25.54
C GLU A 562 -27.16 0.59 -25.00
N TYR A 563 -26.38 -0.13 -24.19
CA TYR A 563 -25.23 0.42 -23.48
C TYR A 563 -23.93 -0.29 -23.86
N SER A 564 -22.85 0.49 -23.94
CA SER A 564 -21.50 -0.03 -24.10
C SER A 564 -20.84 -0.18 -22.73
N VAL A 565 -20.43 -1.39 -22.39
CA VAL A 565 -19.92 -1.71 -21.05
C VAL A 565 -18.51 -2.24 -21.14
N CYS A 566 -17.62 -1.75 -20.29
CA CYS A 566 -16.25 -2.23 -20.15
C CYS A 566 -16.04 -2.78 -18.74
N VAL A 567 -15.33 -3.90 -18.63
CA VAL A 567 -14.85 -4.42 -17.34
C VAL A 567 -13.51 -3.77 -17.01
N MET A 568 -13.31 -3.43 -15.74
CA MET A 568 -12.05 -2.94 -15.18
C MET A 568 -11.50 -3.92 -14.16
N GLY A 569 -10.17 -4.03 -14.10
CA GLY A 569 -9.47 -4.73 -13.03
C GLY A 569 -8.70 -5.97 -13.48
N ALA A 570 -8.33 -6.10 -14.77
CA ALA A 570 -7.47 -7.20 -15.22
C ALA A 570 -6.11 -7.19 -14.51
N ALA A 571 -5.62 -6.02 -14.09
CA ALA A 571 -4.42 -5.86 -13.26
C ALA A 571 -4.63 -6.13 -11.75
N GLY A 572 -5.84 -6.50 -11.32
CA GLY A 572 -6.17 -6.78 -9.91
C GLY A 572 -6.29 -5.55 -9.01
N ILE A 573 -6.27 -4.35 -9.58
CA ILE A 573 -6.42 -3.05 -8.91
C ILE A 573 -7.68 -2.37 -9.48
N ASN A 574 -8.47 -1.70 -8.64
CA ASN A 574 -9.69 -0.97 -9.01
C ASN A 574 -10.64 -1.81 -9.89
N ILE A 575 -11.17 -2.88 -9.29
CA ILE A 575 -12.09 -3.81 -9.95
C ILE A 575 -13.46 -3.13 -10.11
N GLY A 576 -14.07 -3.23 -11.30
CA GLY A 576 -15.34 -2.55 -11.55
C GLY A 576 -15.88 -2.71 -12.97
N ILE A 577 -16.89 -1.90 -13.29
CA ILE A 577 -17.38 -1.71 -14.66
C ILE A 577 -17.58 -0.22 -14.98
N LEU A 578 -17.32 0.15 -16.23
CA LEU A 578 -17.72 1.43 -16.81
C LEU A 578 -18.84 1.19 -17.81
N ILE A 579 -19.87 2.02 -17.76
CA ILE A 579 -21.06 1.95 -18.61
C ILE A 579 -21.22 3.29 -19.33
N PHE A 580 -21.22 3.21 -20.65
CA PHE A 580 -21.36 4.32 -21.59
C PHE A 580 -22.71 4.23 -22.32
N ASP A 581 -23.32 5.38 -22.59
CA ASP A 581 -24.61 5.44 -23.31
C ASP A 581 -24.44 4.95 -24.77
N THR A 582 -23.27 5.15 -25.38
CA THR A 582 -22.96 4.67 -26.73
C THR A 582 -21.52 4.16 -26.85
N ILE A 583 -21.23 3.45 -27.95
CA ILE A 583 -19.86 3.04 -28.28
C ILE A 583 -18.96 4.21 -28.66
N ASP A 584 -19.54 5.28 -29.20
CA ASP A 584 -18.82 6.51 -29.54
C ASP A 584 -18.37 7.25 -28.27
N ASP A 585 -19.19 7.22 -27.21
CA ASP A 585 -18.81 7.78 -25.90
C ASP A 585 -17.63 7.01 -25.29
N TYR A 586 -17.64 5.69 -25.41
CA TYR A 586 -16.49 4.86 -25.02
C TYR A 586 -15.25 5.21 -25.85
N ASP A 587 -15.36 5.41 -27.17
CA ASP A 587 -14.23 5.78 -28.03
C ASP A 587 -13.64 7.13 -27.66
N GLN A 588 -14.48 8.12 -27.38
CA GLN A 588 -14.03 9.43 -26.92
C GLN A 588 -13.31 9.35 -25.56
N PHE A 589 -13.82 8.55 -24.63
CA PHE A 589 -13.15 8.28 -23.37
C PHE A 589 -11.81 7.56 -23.57
N TYR A 590 -11.79 6.54 -24.42
CA TYR A 590 -10.58 5.76 -24.73
C TYR A 590 -9.49 6.64 -25.35
N ASP A 591 -9.84 7.46 -26.34
CA ASP A 591 -8.94 8.42 -26.98
C ASP A 591 -8.41 9.45 -25.98
N PHE A 592 -9.28 9.94 -25.08
CA PHE A 592 -8.87 10.84 -24.00
C PHE A 592 -7.84 10.16 -23.08
N VAL A 593 -8.11 8.96 -22.58
CA VAL A 593 -7.21 8.21 -21.70
C VAL A 593 -5.86 7.91 -22.38
N LEU A 594 -5.86 7.56 -23.67
CA LEU A 594 -4.62 7.38 -24.44
C LEU A 594 -3.83 8.69 -24.62
N SER A 595 -4.52 9.81 -24.81
CA SER A 595 -3.88 11.12 -24.95
C SER A 595 -3.23 11.63 -23.64
N MET A 596 -3.68 11.12 -22.48
CA MET A 596 -3.21 11.50 -21.15
C MET A 596 -1.84 10.91 -20.73
N GLN A 597 -1.16 10.12 -21.57
CA GLN A 597 0.24 9.74 -21.29
C GLN A 597 1.19 10.96 -21.21
N ASN A 598 0.74 12.18 -21.51
CA ASN A 598 1.45 13.44 -21.30
C ASN A 598 0.57 14.52 -20.61
N MET A 599 0.75 14.70 -19.30
CA MET A 599 0.24 15.79 -18.42
C MET A 599 -1.29 15.87 -18.20
N MET A 600 -1.74 15.73 -16.94
CA MET A 600 -3.07 16.16 -16.50
C MET A 600 -3.16 17.68 -16.43
N ILE A 601 -4.20 18.26 -17.02
CA ILE A 601 -4.61 19.65 -16.78
C ILE A 601 -5.78 19.61 -15.78
N PRO A 602 -5.67 20.25 -14.60
CA PRO A 602 -6.79 20.35 -13.67
C PRO A 602 -8.00 21.03 -14.32
N GLY A 603 -9.16 20.37 -14.33
CA GLY A 603 -10.44 20.95 -14.79
C GLY A 603 -10.93 20.53 -16.19
N SER A 604 -10.22 19.65 -16.92
CA SER A 604 -10.76 19.04 -18.14
C SER A 604 -11.57 17.77 -17.80
N GLY A 605 -12.89 17.80 -18.04
CA GLY A 605 -13.71 16.59 -18.00
C GLY A 605 -13.40 15.63 -19.16
N PHE A 606 -13.93 14.40 -19.10
CA PHE A 606 -13.74 13.41 -20.18
C PHE A 606 -14.51 13.73 -21.46
N GLY A 607 -15.42 14.73 -21.42
CA GLY A 607 -16.26 15.08 -22.55
C GLY A 607 -17.43 14.13 -22.77
N VAL A 608 -17.54 13.07 -21.96
CA VAL A 608 -18.61 12.06 -21.99
C VAL A 608 -19.15 11.77 -20.59
N GLY A 609 -20.44 11.49 -20.50
CA GLY A 609 -21.05 11.00 -19.27
C GLY A 609 -20.74 9.53 -19.04
N ILE A 610 -20.44 9.15 -17.79
CA ILE A 610 -20.03 7.78 -17.46
C ILE A 610 -20.75 7.32 -16.20
N ARG A 611 -21.29 6.09 -16.24
CA ARG A 611 -21.72 5.36 -15.05
C ARG A 611 -20.61 4.40 -14.66
N ALA A 612 -20.12 4.52 -13.44
CA ALA A 612 -19.01 3.72 -12.92
C ALA A 612 -19.43 2.97 -11.67
N ILE A 613 -19.12 1.69 -11.61
CA ILE A 613 -19.27 0.86 -10.40
C ILE A 613 -17.89 0.34 -10.05
N ASP A 614 -17.35 0.84 -8.95
CA ASP A 614 -16.09 0.39 -8.38
C ASP A 614 -16.37 -0.50 -7.16
N PHE A 615 -15.47 -1.44 -6.89
CA PHE A 615 -15.57 -2.31 -5.72
C PHE A 615 -14.55 -1.90 -4.66
N GLU A 616 -15.07 -1.33 -3.59
CA GLU A 616 -14.30 -0.75 -2.50
C GLU A 616 -14.16 -1.72 -1.31
N ASN A 617 -13.09 -1.52 -0.54
CA ASN A 617 -12.95 -2.12 0.77
C ASN A 617 -13.97 -1.53 1.74
N ILE A 618 -14.60 -2.36 2.57
CA ILE A 618 -15.54 -1.90 3.59
C ILE A 618 -14.90 -0.97 4.64
N ASN A 619 -13.57 -1.01 4.77
CA ASN A 619 -12.83 -0.10 5.65
C ASN A 619 -12.54 1.24 4.98
N GLU A 620 -12.73 1.35 3.67
CA GLU A 620 -12.45 2.52 2.84
C GLU A 620 -13.72 3.30 2.48
N ILE A 621 -14.91 2.83 2.86
CA ILE A 621 -16.17 3.58 2.68
C ILE A 621 -16.43 4.59 3.81
N THR A 622 -17.27 5.58 3.54
CA THR A 622 -17.60 6.60 4.55
C THR A 622 -18.41 6.01 5.71
N LYS A 623 -18.25 6.59 6.91
CA LYS A 623 -19.02 6.18 8.11
C LYS A 623 -20.55 6.17 7.89
N PRO A 624 -21.16 7.15 7.19
CA PRO A 624 -22.58 7.09 6.85
C PRO A 624 -22.95 5.90 5.94
N GLN A 625 -22.16 5.58 4.93
CA GLN A 625 -22.39 4.41 4.07
C GLN A 625 -22.29 3.11 4.87
N HIS A 626 -21.29 3.00 5.75
CA HIS A 626 -21.13 1.84 6.62
C HIS A 626 -22.32 1.64 7.57
N GLN A 627 -22.89 2.72 8.11
CA GLN A 627 -24.09 2.66 8.94
C GLN A 627 -25.34 2.25 8.16
N GLU A 628 -25.52 2.76 6.94
CA GLU A 628 -26.60 2.37 6.05
C GLU A 628 -26.50 0.88 5.70
N TRP A 629 -25.32 0.43 5.28
CA TRP A 629 -25.06 -0.96 4.94
C TRP A 629 -25.39 -1.93 6.08
N ILE A 630 -24.88 -1.67 7.30
CA ILE A 630 -25.21 -2.48 8.49
C ILE A 630 -26.71 -2.48 8.77
N LYS A 631 -27.36 -1.32 8.65
CA LYS A 631 -28.79 -1.18 8.95
C LYS A 631 -29.66 -1.96 7.96
N GLN A 632 -29.28 -1.99 6.69
CA GLN A 632 -30.06 -2.66 5.64
C GLN A 632 -29.70 -4.14 5.50
N GLY A 633 -28.50 -4.55 5.95
CA GLY A 633 -28.06 -5.94 5.91
C GLY A 633 -27.81 -6.46 4.50
N TRP A 634 -27.35 -5.60 3.59
CA TRP A 634 -27.05 -5.98 2.21
C TRP A 634 -25.82 -6.90 2.13
N GLU A 635 -25.92 -7.98 1.36
CA GLU A 635 -24.84 -8.96 1.19
C GLU A 635 -23.76 -8.42 0.25
N ILE A 636 -22.49 -8.68 0.59
CA ILE A 636 -21.32 -8.40 -0.24
C ILE A 636 -20.52 -9.68 -0.43
N ALA A 637 -19.86 -9.85 -1.58
CA ALA A 637 -19.13 -11.08 -1.90
C ALA A 637 -17.91 -11.32 -1.00
N ASN A 638 -17.24 -10.24 -0.59
CA ASN A 638 -16.15 -10.22 0.39
C ASN A 638 -15.98 -8.77 0.92
N LEU A 639 -15.00 -8.54 1.79
CA LEU A 639 -14.74 -7.20 2.37
C LEU A 639 -14.22 -6.17 1.35
N GLN A 640 -13.81 -6.58 0.15
CA GLN A 640 -13.30 -5.76 -0.96
C GLN A 640 -14.34 -5.60 -2.08
N ALA A 641 -15.60 -5.93 -1.80
CA ALA A 641 -16.66 -6.01 -2.80
C ALA A 641 -17.86 -5.11 -2.45
N TYR A 642 -17.62 -3.99 -1.76
CA TYR A 642 -18.66 -2.99 -1.57
C TYR A 642 -18.83 -2.20 -2.88
N PRO A 643 -20.02 -2.21 -3.52
CA PRO A 643 -20.22 -1.47 -4.76
C PRO A 643 -20.35 0.03 -4.48
N ASP A 644 -19.40 0.83 -4.97
CA ASP A 644 -19.50 2.29 -5.09
C ASP A 644 -19.99 2.66 -6.48
N PHE A 645 -21.26 3.04 -6.59
CA PHE A 645 -21.92 3.36 -7.85
C PHE A 645 -22.04 4.87 -8.02
N ARG A 646 -21.47 5.38 -9.11
CA ARG A 646 -21.43 6.80 -9.45
C ARG A 646 -21.93 7.02 -10.88
N HIS A 647 -22.58 8.15 -11.10
CA HIS A 647 -22.90 8.65 -12.42
C HIS A 647 -22.26 10.03 -12.54
N MET A 648 -21.39 10.20 -13.53
CA MET A 648 -20.62 11.41 -13.78
C MET A 648 -21.09 12.06 -15.09
N ASP A 649 -21.20 13.39 -15.08
CA ASP A 649 -21.43 14.19 -16.28
C ASP A 649 -20.14 14.33 -17.14
N PRO A 650 -20.22 14.87 -18.36
CA PRO A 650 -19.06 15.12 -19.22
C PRO A 650 -17.93 15.94 -18.58
N GLU A 651 -18.26 16.77 -17.58
CA GLU A 651 -17.34 17.58 -16.80
C GLU A 651 -16.80 16.87 -15.55
N MET A 652 -17.03 15.56 -15.42
CA MET A 652 -16.60 14.72 -14.30
C MET A 652 -17.26 15.05 -12.95
N LYS A 653 -18.43 15.69 -12.97
CA LYS A 653 -19.18 15.95 -11.75
C LYS A 653 -20.11 14.79 -11.47
N ILE A 654 -20.07 14.29 -10.23
CA ILE A 654 -21.00 13.28 -9.76
C ILE A 654 -22.41 13.88 -9.72
N ILE A 655 -23.31 13.30 -10.50
CA ILE A 655 -24.73 13.67 -10.56
C ILE A 655 -25.58 12.67 -9.76
N PRO A 656 -26.75 13.10 -9.23
CA PRO A 656 -27.61 12.22 -8.44
C PRO A 656 -28.12 11.02 -9.25
N LEU A 657 -27.92 9.81 -8.71
CA LEU A 657 -28.44 8.57 -9.27
C LEU A 657 -29.98 8.57 -9.33
N LYS A 658 -30.52 8.15 -10.47
CA LYS A 658 -31.95 7.94 -10.75
C LYS A 658 -32.26 6.44 -10.74
N GLU A 659 -33.55 6.10 -10.66
CA GLU A 659 -34.01 4.70 -10.70
C GLU A 659 -33.50 3.95 -11.95
N ASP A 660 -33.50 4.61 -13.12
CA ASP A 660 -33.00 4.03 -14.36
C ASP A 660 -31.50 3.73 -14.28
N ASP A 661 -30.69 4.55 -13.57
CA ASP A 661 -29.26 4.29 -13.40
C ASP A 661 -29.03 2.96 -12.67
N PHE A 662 -29.84 2.66 -11.64
CA PHE A 662 -29.78 1.38 -10.94
C PHE A 662 -30.22 0.22 -11.84
N ARG A 663 -31.30 0.37 -12.60
CA ARG A 663 -31.78 -0.68 -13.53
C ARG A 663 -30.71 -1.00 -14.57
N ILE A 664 -30.07 0.02 -15.13
CA ILE A 664 -28.95 -0.11 -16.09
C ILE A 664 -27.77 -0.85 -15.44
N ALA A 665 -27.31 -0.36 -14.28
CA ALA A 665 -26.20 -0.96 -13.53
C ALA A 665 -26.44 -2.44 -13.20
N ILE A 666 -27.63 -2.78 -12.69
CA ILE A 666 -28.01 -4.15 -12.32
C ILE A 666 -28.04 -5.04 -13.56
N GLY A 667 -28.64 -4.58 -14.67
CA GLY A 667 -28.65 -5.32 -15.94
C GLY A 667 -27.22 -5.60 -16.45
N CYS A 668 -26.33 -4.60 -16.39
CA CYS A 668 -24.95 -4.74 -16.84
C CYS A 668 -24.11 -5.67 -15.95
N LEU A 669 -24.23 -5.56 -14.62
CA LEU A 669 -23.56 -6.46 -13.68
C LEU A 669 -24.06 -7.91 -13.84
N TRP A 670 -25.38 -8.08 -13.97
CA TRP A 670 -25.97 -9.41 -14.09
C TRP A 670 -25.64 -10.09 -15.42
N ALA A 671 -25.61 -9.33 -16.52
CA ALA A 671 -25.17 -9.80 -17.84
C ALA A 671 -23.84 -10.59 -17.77
N LEU A 672 -22.91 -10.11 -16.94
CA LEU A 672 -21.60 -10.74 -16.74
C LEU A 672 -21.60 -11.81 -15.65
N ALA A 673 -22.46 -11.68 -14.64
CA ALA A 673 -22.60 -12.69 -13.60
C ALA A 673 -23.22 -14.00 -14.14
N ASP A 674 -24.18 -13.90 -15.07
CA ASP A 674 -24.84 -15.06 -15.65
C ASP A 674 -23.97 -15.76 -16.73
N TYR A 675 -23.10 -14.99 -17.40
CA TYR A 675 -22.19 -15.46 -18.45
C TYR A 675 -21.43 -16.77 -18.09
N LYS A 676 -20.94 -16.90 -16.85
CA LYS A 676 -20.12 -18.06 -16.44
C LYS A 676 -20.95 -19.32 -16.14
N LYS A 677 -22.22 -19.16 -15.77
CA LYS A 677 -23.04 -20.24 -15.22
C LYS A 677 -23.59 -21.15 -16.33
N GLU A 678 -24.00 -20.57 -17.46
CA GLU A 678 -24.54 -21.32 -18.61
C GLU A 678 -23.53 -21.57 -19.74
N HIS A 679 -22.47 -20.74 -19.86
CA HIS A 679 -21.59 -20.74 -21.03
C HIS A 679 -20.16 -21.21 -20.77
N LYS A 680 -19.94 -22.10 -19.79
CA LYS A 680 -18.64 -22.74 -19.49
C LYS A 680 -17.93 -23.35 -20.71
N LYS A 681 -18.67 -23.70 -21.78
CA LYS A 681 -18.14 -24.16 -23.08
C LYS A 681 -17.67 -23.03 -24.02
N HIS A 682 -18.26 -21.83 -23.94
CA HIS A 682 -17.87 -20.67 -24.75
C HIS A 682 -16.68 -19.90 -24.16
N MET A 683 -16.39 -20.08 -22.86
CA MET A 683 -15.13 -19.59 -22.25
C MET A 683 -13.86 -20.17 -22.89
N GLN A 684 -13.98 -21.25 -23.69
CA GLN A 684 -12.87 -21.76 -24.52
C GLN A 684 -12.52 -20.83 -25.69
N LYS A 685 -13.39 -19.87 -26.01
CA LYS A 685 -13.15 -18.81 -26.99
C LYS A 685 -12.71 -17.51 -26.30
N ALA A 686 -11.65 -17.56 -25.49
CA ALA A 686 -11.10 -16.38 -24.81
C ALA A 686 -10.76 -15.24 -25.79
N ASN A 687 -10.53 -15.57 -27.07
CA ASN A 687 -10.36 -14.59 -28.14
C ASN A 687 -11.61 -13.69 -28.32
N ILE A 688 -12.84 -14.21 -28.24
CA ILE A 688 -14.06 -13.36 -28.35
C ILE A 688 -14.15 -12.37 -27.18
N LEU A 689 -13.87 -12.84 -25.97
CA LEU A 689 -13.92 -12.03 -24.74
C LEU A 689 -12.81 -10.98 -24.64
N ARG A 690 -11.68 -11.23 -25.31
CA ARG A 690 -10.57 -10.29 -25.47
C ARG A 690 -10.64 -9.51 -26.79
N GLY A 691 -11.75 -9.57 -27.53
CA GLY A 691 -11.93 -8.86 -28.82
C GLY A 691 -10.97 -9.29 -29.95
N GLN A 692 -10.37 -10.47 -29.84
CA GLN A 692 -9.42 -11.06 -30.79
C GLN A 692 -10.09 -11.98 -31.85
N GLU A 693 -11.38 -12.27 -31.74
CA GLU A 693 -12.17 -13.03 -32.73
C GLU A 693 -13.27 -12.15 -33.37
N GLU A 694 -13.57 -12.38 -34.66
CA GLU A 694 -14.60 -11.66 -35.41
C GLU A 694 -16.02 -12.26 -35.25
N ASP A 695 -16.18 -13.32 -34.46
CA ASP A 695 -17.47 -13.97 -34.23
C ASP A 695 -18.26 -13.25 -33.11
N LEU A 696 -19.51 -12.87 -33.38
CA LEU A 696 -20.43 -12.38 -32.35
C LEU A 696 -20.96 -13.52 -31.49
N LEU A 697 -20.86 -13.35 -30.17
CA LEU A 697 -21.61 -14.12 -29.19
C LEU A 697 -22.73 -13.24 -28.62
N THR A 698 -23.97 -13.50 -29.02
CA THR A 698 -25.16 -12.89 -28.42
C THR A 698 -25.83 -13.88 -27.47
N LEU A 699 -26.06 -13.45 -26.23
CA LEU A 699 -26.67 -14.20 -25.16
C LEU A 699 -27.96 -13.50 -24.71
N THR A 700 -28.88 -14.27 -24.15
CA THR A 700 -30.12 -13.77 -23.56
C THR A 700 -30.18 -14.24 -22.13
N THR A 701 -30.35 -13.32 -21.19
CA THR A 701 -30.36 -13.64 -19.74
C THR A 701 -31.55 -13.01 -19.04
N GLU A 702 -32.17 -13.77 -18.14
CA GLU A 702 -33.18 -13.27 -17.22
C GLU A 702 -32.49 -12.64 -16.01
N VAL A 703 -32.97 -11.47 -15.57
CA VAL A 703 -32.41 -10.73 -14.42
C VAL A 703 -33.31 -10.98 -13.21
N PRO A 704 -32.97 -11.87 -12.25
CA PRO A 704 -33.91 -12.36 -11.22
C PRO A 704 -34.47 -11.29 -10.29
N MET A 705 -33.74 -10.18 -10.13
CA MET A 705 -34.12 -9.01 -9.34
C MET A 705 -35.27 -8.23 -10.00
N PHE A 706 -35.52 -8.44 -11.30
CA PHE A 706 -36.58 -7.82 -12.07
C PHE A 706 -37.42 -8.88 -12.82
N PRO A 707 -38.17 -9.73 -12.12
CA PRO A 707 -38.86 -10.89 -12.71
C PRO A 707 -40.05 -10.53 -13.62
N HIS A 708 -40.44 -9.25 -13.66
CA HIS A 708 -41.50 -8.74 -14.54
C HIS A 708 -40.96 -8.11 -15.81
N GLU A 709 -39.65 -7.86 -15.85
CA GLU A 709 -38.99 -7.32 -17.03
C GLU A 709 -38.63 -8.47 -17.98
N PRO A 710 -38.63 -8.24 -19.30
CA PRO A 710 -38.21 -9.24 -20.28
C PRO A 710 -36.70 -9.57 -20.14
N PRO A 711 -36.25 -10.74 -20.63
CA PRO A 711 -34.83 -11.06 -20.69
C PRO A 711 -34.03 -10.01 -21.48
N ILE A 712 -32.81 -9.74 -21.05
CA ILE A 712 -31.92 -8.77 -21.71
C ILE A 712 -30.99 -9.48 -22.70
N GLN A 713 -30.51 -8.77 -23.72
CA GLN A 713 -29.53 -9.31 -24.65
C GLN A 713 -28.13 -8.75 -24.38
N VAL A 714 -27.12 -9.62 -24.45
CA VAL A 714 -25.72 -9.27 -24.21
C VAL A 714 -24.91 -9.75 -25.40
N THR A 715 -24.13 -8.87 -26.02
CA THR A 715 -23.34 -9.22 -27.21
C THR A 715 -21.87 -8.90 -27.02
N LEU A 716 -21.01 -9.93 -27.19
CA LEU A 716 -19.55 -9.85 -27.05
C LEU A 716 -18.83 -10.35 -28.32
N PRO A 717 -17.77 -9.65 -28.79
CA PRO A 717 -17.41 -8.28 -28.44
C PRO A 717 -18.51 -7.30 -28.89
N HIS A 718 -18.39 -6.00 -28.56
CA HIS A 718 -19.36 -5.00 -29.01
C HIS A 718 -19.57 -5.09 -30.55
N PRO A 719 -20.81 -5.11 -31.09
CA PRO A 719 -21.08 -5.31 -32.52
C PRO A 719 -20.32 -4.37 -33.46
N SER A 720 -20.10 -3.13 -33.04
CA SER A 720 -19.34 -2.12 -33.81
C SER A 720 -17.83 -2.37 -33.90
N ARG A 721 -17.26 -3.29 -33.10
CA ARG A 721 -15.83 -3.61 -33.10
C ARG A 721 -15.44 -4.71 -34.07
N ILE A 722 -16.42 -5.38 -34.68
CA ILE A 722 -16.15 -6.40 -35.71
C ILE A 722 -16.00 -5.71 -37.06
N GLN A 723 -14.85 -5.93 -37.71
CA GLN A 723 -14.64 -5.45 -39.06
C GLN A 723 -15.71 -6.08 -39.97
N LYS A 724 -16.62 -5.27 -40.52
CA LYS A 724 -17.47 -5.72 -41.62
C LYS A 724 -16.55 -6.00 -42.81
N THR A 725 -16.16 -7.26 -43.01
CA THR A 725 -15.62 -7.70 -44.30
C THR A 725 -16.70 -7.42 -45.35
N THR A 726 -16.56 -6.30 -46.05
CA THR A 726 -17.34 -5.99 -47.23
C THR A 726 -16.87 -6.97 -48.31
N LYS A 727 -17.78 -7.84 -48.74
CA LYS A 727 -17.58 -8.71 -49.91
C LYS A 727 -17.36 -7.90 -51.18
#